data_AF-A0AA92ETR7-F1
#
_entry.id   AF-A0AA92ETR7-F1
#
_cell.length_a   1.000
_cell.length_b   1.000
_cell.length_c   1.000
_cell.angle_alpha   90.00
_cell.angle_beta   90.00
_cell.angle_gamma   90.00
#
_symmetry.space_group_name_H-M   'P 1'
#
loop_
_entity.id
_entity.type
_entity.pdbx_description
1 polymer ?
#
loop_
_entity_poly.entity_id
_entity_poly.type
_entity_poly.pdbx_seq_one_letter_code
_entity_poly.pdbx_strand_id
1 'polypeptide(L)'
;MTSKQFSEIDLPETLSSGYSDPNEELFVPLLSNAKTFDVAVGYFSSAWLRDVCEAILMFASNNGKSRWVISPQLQKEDAEVISTVKAEEDSGVTKKLLDDRIISEFLELDKPLQTRLATLIRYGVLEFKIALPKITSSGMFHAKIGNATDFFENRIAFTGSYNLTGNAKSNWEHIDVFKSWVSTEKRRININCERFENLWKNIDPSYKVLTPSLNLISQISEKASSLEKLQSEITQTASHITLRDYQIEAIEAWGQASGKGFLVMATGSGKTITALSIVQKLIKQRTLPAKRKLFVCFILPLKHLLDQWFDEASNFGYSPIKCYESSDAWRSKLADALVTTSAKREGIVMAMVTNSTFISDYFQALIKPITGDFLIIADEAHNLGAPTFSSKLPDNANFRLALSATPVRHNDDEGTESLFNYFGKSVYEFSLADAIQKSFLVPYSYTPLLCEMTEQEFYLYQELSDDIEEQKKNRRPGQPRTQLHEKLLRQRNELISMVESKLDLLSQEIQRMESKTHTLIYCGTHRDSDGLRHIDKVLKLVGKELRLKARKFTASESLEDRQEILSLFASGELEVIAAIKCLDEGVDVPATQNAFILSSTTNPREFIQRRGRVLRKAQGKTQAAIFDFIVIPPKHAAISPELVSREVFRGLEYNSLAINAKDNEDMLLDLAKRHGVHFDE
;
A
#
# COMPACT_ATOMS: atom_id res chain seq x y z
N MET A 1 5.09 -17.17 -45.13
CA MET A 1 4.67 -15.75 -45.11
C MET A 1 5.93 -14.91 -44.87
N THR A 2 6.07 -13.75 -45.51
CA THR A 2 7.18 -12.82 -45.26
C THR A 2 7.00 -12.17 -43.89
N SER A 3 8.01 -12.26 -43.01
CA SER A 3 8.00 -11.59 -41.70
C SER A 3 7.96 -10.08 -41.88
N LYS A 4 7.12 -9.39 -41.08
CA LYS A 4 7.05 -7.93 -41.04
C LYS A 4 8.07 -7.38 -40.05
N GLN A 5 8.54 -6.16 -40.26
CA GLN A 5 9.32 -5.45 -39.25
C GLN A 5 8.41 -5.00 -38.10
N PHE A 6 8.94 -4.94 -36.87
CA PHE A 6 8.19 -4.58 -35.68
C PHE A 6 7.55 -3.18 -35.73
N SER A 7 8.14 -2.25 -36.49
CA SER A 7 7.56 -0.92 -36.69
C SER A 7 6.34 -0.90 -37.61
N GLU A 8 6.03 -2.00 -38.31
CA GLU A 8 4.88 -2.14 -39.21
C GLU A 8 3.74 -2.96 -38.61
N ILE A 9 3.91 -3.49 -37.40
CA ILE A 9 2.86 -4.17 -36.65
C ILE A 9 2.32 -3.24 -35.58
N ASP A 10 1.01 -3.23 -35.41
CA ASP A 10 0.37 -2.46 -34.35
C ASP A 10 0.57 -3.21 -33.04
N LEU A 11 1.41 -2.64 -32.18
CA LEU A 11 1.67 -3.16 -30.85
C LEU A 11 1.23 -2.11 -29.83
N PRO A 12 0.51 -2.52 -28.79
CA PRO A 12 0.06 -1.61 -27.74
C PRO A 12 1.26 -1.01 -27.00
N GLU A 13 1.12 0.20 -26.46
CA GLU A 13 2.11 0.78 -25.55
C GLU A 13 1.94 0.21 -24.13
N THR A 14 0.70 -0.07 -23.75
CA THR A 14 0.35 -0.70 -22.48
C THR A 14 -0.79 -1.70 -22.68
N LEU A 15 -0.75 -2.81 -21.96
CA LEU A 15 -1.78 -3.83 -21.94
C LEU A 15 -2.25 -4.08 -20.52
N SER A 16 -3.54 -4.36 -20.37
CA SER A 16 -4.11 -4.82 -19.12
C SER A 16 -5.06 -5.97 -19.42
N SER A 17 -4.76 -7.17 -18.94
CA SER A 17 -5.50 -8.41 -19.30
C SER A 17 -7.00 -8.40 -18.92
N GLY A 18 -7.46 -7.37 -18.20
CA GLY A 18 -8.88 -7.11 -17.96
C GLY A 18 -9.63 -6.43 -19.12
N TYR A 19 -8.91 -5.90 -20.12
CA TYR A 19 -9.47 -5.13 -21.25
C TYR A 19 -8.98 -5.60 -22.62
N SER A 20 -7.88 -6.34 -22.64
CA SER A 20 -7.14 -6.77 -23.84
C SER A 20 -6.61 -8.17 -23.63
N ASP A 21 -6.50 -9.02 -24.65
CA ASP A 21 -5.87 -10.34 -24.51
C ASP A 21 -4.37 -10.21 -24.83
N PRO A 22 -3.45 -10.31 -23.84
CA PRO A 22 -2.03 -10.14 -24.10
C PRO A 22 -1.46 -11.19 -25.07
N ASN A 23 -2.06 -12.39 -25.14
CA ASN A 23 -1.64 -13.40 -26.09
C ASN A 23 -1.98 -12.95 -27.51
N GLU A 24 -3.20 -12.48 -27.75
CA GLU A 24 -3.64 -12.07 -29.10
C GLU A 24 -3.02 -10.73 -29.53
N GLU A 25 -2.90 -9.76 -28.63
CA GLU A 25 -2.51 -8.38 -28.95
C GLU A 25 -1.01 -8.11 -28.84
N LEU A 26 -0.26 -8.91 -28.06
CA LEU A 26 1.19 -8.77 -27.93
C LEU A 26 1.94 -10.03 -28.36
N PHE A 27 1.73 -11.16 -27.68
CA PHE A 27 2.62 -12.32 -27.86
C PHE A 27 2.49 -12.96 -29.25
N VAL A 28 1.28 -13.10 -29.78
CA VAL A 28 1.05 -13.63 -31.13
C VAL A 28 1.71 -12.75 -32.21
N PRO A 29 1.43 -11.43 -32.32
CA PRO A 29 2.05 -10.60 -33.35
C PRO A 29 3.57 -10.49 -33.17
N LEU A 30 4.05 -10.47 -31.91
CA LEU A 30 5.47 -10.39 -31.60
C LEU A 30 6.21 -11.68 -31.98
N LEU A 31 5.77 -12.85 -31.52
CA LEU A 31 6.41 -14.14 -31.82
C LEU A 31 6.39 -14.45 -33.33
N SER A 32 5.30 -14.12 -34.00
CA SER A 32 5.16 -14.36 -35.45
C SER A 32 6.21 -13.64 -36.30
N ASN A 33 6.77 -12.52 -35.79
CA ASN A 33 7.69 -11.65 -36.53
C ASN A 33 9.09 -11.55 -35.88
N ALA A 34 9.29 -12.17 -34.71
CA ALA A 34 10.55 -12.11 -33.97
C ALA A 34 11.61 -13.06 -34.56
N LYS A 35 12.87 -12.60 -34.52
CA LYS A 35 14.10 -13.40 -34.70
C LYS A 35 14.57 -13.95 -33.35
N THR A 36 14.47 -13.14 -32.29
CA THR A 36 14.77 -13.57 -30.92
C THR A 36 13.67 -13.15 -29.97
N PHE A 37 13.42 -13.96 -28.95
CA PHE A 37 12.46 -13.66 -27.88
C PHE A 37 13.04 -14.15 -26.56
N ASP A 38 13.46 -13.26 -25.67
CA ASP A 38 14.06 -13.64 -24.40
C ASP A 38 13.14 -13.23 -23.26
N VAL A 39 12.94 -14.11 -22.28
CA VAL A 39 11.98 -13.87 -21.21
C VAL A 39 12.47 -14.39 -19.86
N ALA A 40 12.26 -13.61 -18.82
CA ALA A 40 12.43 -14.03 -17.44
C ALA A 40 11.08 -13.93 -16.71
N VAL A 41 10.56 -15.06 -16.22
CA VAL A 41 9.26 -15.14 -15.55
C VAL A 41 9.31 -15.89 -14.23
N GLY A 42 8.48 -15.47 -13.28
CA GLY A 42 8.35 -16.12 -11.98
C GLY A 42 7.58 -17.44 -12.03
N TYR A 43 6.68 -17.62 -12.99
CA TYR A 43 5.94 -18.88 -13.17
C TYR A 43 5.86 -19.25 -14.66
N PHE A 44 6.12 -20.51 -14.96
CA PHE A 44 6.00 -21.10 -16.28
C PHE A 44 5.20 -22.40 -16.24
N SER A 45 4.37 -22.62 -17.23
CA SER A 45 3.70 -23.89 -17.50
C SER A 45 3.59 -24.10 -19.00
N SER A 46 3.88 -25.30 -19.49
CA SER A 46 3.77 -25.66 -20.91
C SER A 46 2.37 -25.42 -21.51
N ALA A 47 1.34 -25.33 -20.67
CA ALA A 47 -0.01 -24.93 -21.08
C ALA A 47 -0.08 -23.55 -21.79
N TRP A 48 0.83 -22.60 -21.52
CA TRP A 48 0.85 -21.33 -22.25
C TRP A 48 1.18 -21.51 -23.74
N LEU A 49 1.98 -22.54 -24.10
CA LEU A 49 2.28 -22.85 -25.49
C LEU A 49 1.04 -23.24 -26.30
N ARG A 50 -0.05 -23.65 -25.64
CA ARG A 50 -1.34 -23.89 -26.28
C ARG A 50 -1.94 -22.57 -26.79
N ASP A 51 -1.86 -21.52 -25.99
CA ASP A 51 -2.50 -20.23 -26.26
C ASP A 51 -1.80 -19.45 -27.37
N VAL A 52 -0.50 -19.68 -27.57
CA VAL A 52 0.33 -19.06 -28.63
C VAL A 52 0.83 -20.05 -29.68
N CYS A 53 0.16 -21.21 -29.81
CA CYS A 53 0.61 -22.37 -30.59
C CYS A 53 1.00 -22.03 -32.04
N GLU A 54 0.17 -21.28 -32.75
CA GLU A 54 0.45 -20.90 -34.15
C GLU A 54 1.63 -19.93 -34.25
N ALA A 55 1.72 -18.98 -33.33
CA ALA A 55 2.77 -17.96 -33.32
C ALA A 55 4.14 -18.55 -32.96
N ILE A 56 4.21 -19.45 -31.99
CA ILE A 56 5.46 -20.11 -31.60
C ILE A 56 5.95 -21.07 -32.69
N LEU A 57 5.05 -21.67 -33.47
CA LEU A 57 5.39 -22.45 -34.66
C LEU A 57 6.00 -21.58 -35.76
N MET A 58 5.37 -20.44 -36.06
CA MET A 58 5.94 -19.48 -37.02
C MET A 58 7.31 -18.98 -36.56
N PHE A 59 7.46 -18.68 -35.27
CA PHE A 59 8.73 -18.32 -34.67
C PHE A 59 9.79 -19.41 -34.90
N ALA A 60 9.45 -20.68 -34.63
CA ALA A 60 10.34 -21.81 -34.85
C ALA A 60 10.73 -21.98 -36.33
N SER A 61 9.76 -21.95 -37.27
CA SER A 61 10.01 -22.07 -38.71
C SER A 61 10.85 -20.92 -39.29
N ASN A 62 10.83 -19.77 -38.61
CA ASN A 62 11.69 -18.63 -38.93
C ASN A 62 13.10 -18.74 -38.33
N ASN A 63 13.49 -19.90 -37.77
CA ASN A 63 14.72 -20.12 -37.01
C ASN A 63 14.84 -19.21 -35.78
N GLY A 64 13.71 -18.86 -35.17
CA GLY A 64 13.64 -18.08 -33.95
C GLY A 64 14.34 -18.80 -32.79
N LYS A 65 15.06 -18.04 -31.97
CA LYS A 65 15.72 -18.56 -30.75
C LYS A 65 15.32 -17.76 -29.52
N SER A 66 15.12 -18.48 -28.43
CA SER A 66 14.47 -17.91 -27.26
C SER A 66 15.07 -18.42 -25.96
N ARG A 67 15.49 -17.51 -25.09
CA ARG A 67 16.15 -17.81 -23.81
C ARG A 67 15.22 -17.50 -22.64
N TRP A 68 15.03 -18.48 -21.76
CA TRP A 68 14.03 -18.44 -20.71
C TRP A 68 14.69 -18.61 -19.35
N VAL A 69 14.57 -17.60 -18.48
CA VAL A 69 14.95 -17.70 -17.07
C VAL A 69 13.68 -17.88 -16.24
N ILE A 70 13.54 -19.03 -15.60
CA ILE A 70 12.33 -19.39 -14.86
C ILE A 70 12.64 -19.71 -13.41
N SER A 71 11.61 -19.67 -12.57
CA SER A 71 11.69 -20.15 -11.19
C SER A 71 11.75 -21.69 -11.14
N PRO A 72 12.18 -22.27 -10.01
CA PRO A 72 12.23 -23.71 -9.83
C PRO A 72 10.86 -24.37 -9.64
N GLN A 73 9.78 -23.59 -9.46
CA GLN A 73 8.43 -24.11 -9.24
C GLN A 73 7.79 -24.51 -10.57
N LEU A 74 7.94 -25.78 -10.95
CA LEU A 74 7.44 -26.36 -12.20
C LEU A 74 6.54 -27.56 -11.93
N GLN A 75 5.58 -27.80 -12.83
CA GLN A 75 4.85 -29.06 -12.85
C GLN A 75 5.83 -30.20 -13.14
N LYS A 76 5.61 -31.36 -12.51
CA LYS A 76 6.56 -32.49 -12.56
C LYS A 76 6.90 -32.89 -13.99
N GLU A 77 5.89 -32.94 -14.85
CA GLU A 77 6.00 -33.35 -16.25
C GLU A 77 6.78 -32.32 -17.08
N ASP A 78 6.60 -31.02 -16.82
CA ASP A 78 7.36 -29.95 -17.46
C ASP A 78 8.83 -29.94 -16.98
N ALA A 79 9.04 -30.17 -15.68
CA ALA A 79 10.35 -30.22 -15.04
C ALA A 79 11.20 -31.37 -15.59
N GLU A 80 10.60 -32.54 -15.80
CA GLU A 80 11.23 -33.70 -16.44
C GLU A 80 11.71 -33.35 -17.85
N VAL A 81 10.85 -32.74 -18.69
CA VAL A 81 11.21 -32.34 -20.05
C VAL A 81 12.34 -31.31 -20.06
N ILE A 82 12.22 -30.24 -19.28
CA ILE A 82 13.20 -29.14 -19.21
C ILE A 82 14.57 -29.64 -18.72
N SER A 83 14.59 -30.69 -17.90
CA SER A 83 15.82 -31.24 -17.33
C SER A 83 16.49 -32.32 -18.16
N THR A 84 15.76 -32.99 -19.04
CA THR A 84 16.23 -34.20 -19.73
C THR A 84 16.44 -33.98 -21.23
N VAL A 85 15.61 -33.15 -21.86
CA VAL A 85 15.70 -32.88 -23.28
C VAL A 85 16.81 -31.87 -23.52
N LYS A 86 17.73 -32.22 -24.41
CA LYS A 86 18.80 -31.34 -24.88
C LYS A 86 18.58 -31.02 -26.35
N ALA A 87 19.08 -29.86 -26.77
CA ALA A 87 19.13 -29.51 -28.17
C ALA A 87 20.00 -30.55 -28.93
N GLU A 88 19.52 -31.00 -30.09
CA GLU A 88 20.30 -31.85 -30.98
C GLU A 88 21.49 -31.04 -31.53
N GLU A 89 22.68 -31.63 -31.47
CA GLU A 89 23.83 -31.12 -32.21
C GLU A 89 23.54 -31.31 -33.70
N ASP A 90 23.54 -30.19 -34.43
CA ASP A 90 23.16 -30.04 -35.84
C ASP A 90 23.53 -31.26 -36.70
N SER A 91 22.56 -32.15 -36.92
CA SER A 91 22.77 -33.42 -37.64
C SER A 91 22.68 -33.27 -39.17
N GLY A 92 22.86 -32.05 -39.70
CA GLY A 92 22.86 -31.79 -41.14
C GLY A 92 21.46 -31.91 -41.76
N VAL A 93 20.40 -31.79 -40.97
CA VAL A 93 19.01 -31.81 -41.45
C VAL A 93 18.72 -30.49 -42.15
N THR A 94 18.28 -30.53 -43.40
CA THR A 94 17.94 -29.31 -44.15
C THR A 94 16.73 -28.61 -43.52
N LYS A 95 16.72 -27.27 -43.54
CA LYS A 95 15.67 -26.41 -42.94
C LYS A 95 14.23 -26.86 -43.23
N LYS A 96 13.97 -27.34 -44.44
CA LYS A 96 12.64 -27.82 -44.87
C LYS A 96 12.19 -29.10 -44.15
N LEU A 97 13.12 -30.02 -43.85
CA LEU A 97 12.83 -31.23 -43.08
C LEU A 97 12.64 -30.94 -41.59
N LEU A 98 13.31 -29.91 -41.06
CA LEU A 98 13.09 -29.38 -39.72
C LEU A 98 11.68 -28.77 -39.60
N ASP A 99 11.28 -27.95 -40.58
CA ASP A 99 9.94 -27.35 -40.65
C ASP A 99 8.85 -28.44 -40.66
N ASP A 100 8.94 -29.43 -41.55
CA ASP A 100 7.95 -30.50 -41.67
C ASP A 100 7.87 -31.38 -40.41
N ARG A 101 9.01 -31.61 -39.72
CA ARG A 101 9.07 -32.41 -38.48
C ARG A 101 8.53 -31.66 -37.27
N ILE A 102 8.91 -30.39 -37.09
CA ILE A 102 8.37 -29.55 -36.02
C ILE A 102 6.86 -29.40 -36.19
N ILE A 103 6.40 -29.10 -37.41
CA ILE A 103 4.96 -28.95 -37.71
C ILE A 103 4.21 -30.27 -37.44
N SER A 104 4.73 -31.41 -37.91
CA SER A 104 4.11 -32.72 -37.71
C SER A 104 4.04 -33.11 -36.21
N GLU A 105 5.13 -32.96 -35.46
CA GLU A 105 5.15 -33.33 -34.03
C GLU A 105 4.35 -32.38 -33.13
N PHE A 106 4.27 -31.10 -33.49
CA PHE A 106 3.67 -30.06 -32.66
C PHE A 106 2.17 -29.87 -32.91
N LEU A 107 1.68 -30.12 -34.13
CA LEU A 107 0.26 -29.97 -34.48
C LEU A 107 -0.61 -31.21 -34.20
N GLU A 108 -0.01 -32.34 -33.81
CA GLU A 108 -0.80 -33.49 -33.32
C GLU A 108 -1.56 -33.10 -32.05
N LEU A 109 -2.88 -32.92 -32.18
CA LEU A 109 -3.78 -32.46 -31.11
C LEU A 109 -3.90 -33.45 -29.95
N ASP A 110 -3.66 -34.74 -30.22
CA ASP A 110 -3.77 -35.82 -29.23
C ASP A 110 -2.50 -36.00 -28.36
N LYS A 111 -1.40 -35.31 -28.71
CA LYS A 111 -0.13 -35.41 -27.95
C LYS A 111 -0.13 -34.48 -26.73
N PRO A 112 0.44 -34.92 -25.59
CA PRO A 112 0.63 -34.07 -24.41
C PRO A 112 1.43 -32.80 -24.74
N LEU A 113 1.14 -31.70 -24.04
CA LEU A 113 1.83 -30.40 -24.21
C LEU A 113 3.34 -30.50 -23.94
N GLN A 114 3.74 -31.43 -23.09
CA GLN A 114 5.13 -31.75 -22.77
C GLN A 114 5.89 -32.27 -23.99
N THR A 115 5.24 -32.99 -24.89
CA THR A 115 5.85 -33.42 -26.15
C THR A 115 6.17 -32.22 -27.03
N ARG A 116 5.29 -31.22 -27.07
CA ARG A 116 5.50 -29.97 -27.80
C ARG A 116 6.66 -29.15 -27.23
N LEU A 117 6.70 -29.02 -25.90
CA LEU A 117 7.81 -28.39 -25.18
C LEU A 117 9.14 -29.11 -25.47
N ALA A 118 9.14 -30.45 -25.44
CA ALA A 118 10.32 -31.27 -25.75
C ALA A 118 10.81 -31.03 -27.18
N THR A 119 9.92 -30.99 -28.17
CA THR A 119 10.27 -30.70 -29.57
C THR A 119 10.95 -29.33 -29.71
N LEU A 120 10.42 -28.28 -29.06
CA LEU A 120 11.02 -26.94 -29.13
C LEU A 120 12.41 -26.86 -28.48
N ILE A 121 12.64 -27.58 -27.37
CA ILE A 121 13.95 -27.65 -26.71
C ILE A 121 14.93 -28.46 -27.57
N ARG A 122 14.48 -29.61 -28.09
CA ARG A 122 15.28 -30.52 -28.92
C ARG A 122 15.79 -29.85 -30.18
N TYR A 123 14.97 -29.01 -30.81
CA TYR A 123 15.38 -28.26 -32.00
C TYR A 123 16.03 -26.91 -31.69
N GLY A 124 16.34 -26.62 -30.42
CA GLY A 124 17.08 -25.43 -30.01
C GLY A 124 16.31 -24.12 -30.19
N VAL A 125 14.98 -24.18 -30.25
CA VAL A 125 14.11 -23.00 -30.29
C VAL A 125 14.02 -22.36 -28.90
N LEU A 126 13.85 -23.19 -27.86
CA LEU A 126 13.79 -22.76 -26.46
C LEU A 126 15.00 -23.25 -25.67
N GLU A 127 15.64 -22.36 -24.93
CA GLU A 127 16.68 -22.69 -23.96
C GLU A 127 16.28 -22.20 -22.56
N PHE A 128 16.40 -23.04 -21.54
CA PHE A 128 15.97 -22.74 -20.19
C PHE A 128 17.14 -22.62 -19.21
N LYS A 129 17.00 -21.71 -18.24
CA LYS A 129 17.79 -21.64 -17.01
C LYS A 129 16.87 -21.45 -15.80
N ILE A 130 17.28 -22.01 -14.66
CA ILE A 130 16.56 -21.87 -13.39
C ILE A 130 17.28 -20.84 -12.53
N ALA A 131 16.54 -19.83 -12.07
CA ALA A 131 17.04 -18.84 -11.12
C ALA A 131 16.71 -19.25 -9.68
N LEU A 132 17.74 -19.30 -8.83
CA LEU A 132 17.62 -19.55 -7.39
C LEU A 132 18.07 -18.31 -6.61
N PRO A 133 17.36 -17.90 -5.55
CA PRO A 133 17.83 -16.82 -4.69
C PRO A 133 19.16 -17.20 -4.01
N LYS A 134 20.09 -16.25 -3.92
CA LYS A 134 21.30 -16.42 -3.10
C LYS A 134 20.91 -16.30 -1.62
N ILE A 135 21.71 -16.85 -0.71
CA ILE A 135 21.39 -16.96 0.74
C ILE A 135 21.07 -15.58 1.40
N THR A 136 21.50 -14.47 0.81
CA THR A 136 21.21 -13.11 1.26
C THR A 136 19.86 -12.55 0.78
N SER A 137 19.11 -13.27 -0.07
CA SER A 137 17.78 -12.90 -0.55
C SER A 137 16.73 -13.91 -0.09
N SER A 138 15.76 -13.46 0.71
CA SER A 138 14.65 -14.28 1.21
C SER A 138 13.45 -14.36 0.24
N GLY A 139 13.57 -13.76 -0.95
CA GLY A 139 12.48 -13.67 -1.93
C GLY A 139 12.50 -14.79 -2.98
N MET A 140 11.32 -15.16 -3.47
CA MET A 140 11.18 -16.02 -4.65
C MET A 140 11.58 -15.27 -5.92
N PHE A 141 12.16 -15.97 -6.90
CA PHE A 141 12.43 -15.38 -8.21
C PHE A 141 11.12 -15.00 -8.89
N HIS A 142 10.88 -13.69 -9.03
CA HIS A 142 9.63 -13.13 -9.55
C HIS A 142 9.89 -12.07 -10.63
N ALA A 143 10.97 -12.26 -11.40
CA ALA A 143 11.29 -11.41 -12.55
C ALA A 143 10.18 -11.50 -13.60
N LYS A 144 9.96 -10.40 -14.32
CA LYS A 144 8.95 -10.26 -15.38
C LYS A 144 9.45 -9.33 -16.46
N ILE A 145 10.42 -9.87 -17.19
CA ILE A 145 11.19 -9.15 -18.19
C ILE A 145 11.00 -9.90 -19.50
N GLY A 146 10.71 -9.17 -20.58
CA GLY A 146 10.76 -9.72 -21.92
C GLY A 146 11.48 -8.80 -22.89
N ASN A 147 12.22 -9.39 -23.82
CA ASN A 147 12.96 -8.69 -24.86
C ASN A 147 12.78 -9.43 -26.18
N ALA A 148 12.53 -8.72 -27.28
CA ALA A 148 12.39 -9.31 -28.59
C ALA A 148 13.15 -8.49 -29.63
N THR A 149 13.69 -9.17 -30.64
CA THR A 149 14.34 -8.53 -31.79
C THR A 149 13.79 -9.12 -33.07
N ASP A 150 13.47 -8.31 -34.07
CA ASP A 150 13.03 -8.77 -35.40
C ASP A 150 14.23 -9.01 -36.35
N PHE A 151 13.95 -9.31 -37.61
CA PHE A 151 14.97 -9.52 -38.64
C PHE A 151 15.60 -8.21 -39.17
N PHE A 152 15.07 -7.06 -38.77
CA PHE A 152 15.53 -5.72 -39.13
C PHE A 152 16.25 -5.02 -37.98
N GLU A 153 16.55 -5.76 -36.90
CA GLU A 153 17.22 -5.30 -35.68
C GLU A 153 16.42 -4.26 -34.87
N ASN A 154 15.11 -4.15 -35.11
CA ASN A 154 14.21 -3.44 -34.21
C ASN A 154 14.01 -4.24 -32.93
N ARG A 155 13.99 -3.56 -31.79
CA ARG A 155 13.85 -4.18 -30.47
C ARG A 155 12.57 -3.74 -29.79
N ILE A 156 11.94 -4.71 -29.14
CA ILE A 156 10.85 -4.49 -28.20
C ILE A 156 11.33 -4.98 -26.84
N ALA A 157 11.05 -4.22 -25.80
CA ALA A 157 11.22 -4.69 -24.43
C ALA A 157 9.90 -4.49 -23.70
N PHE A 158 9.54 -5.41 -22.82
CA PHE A 158 8.36 -5.25 -21.99
C PHE A 158 8.63 -5.63 -20.53
N THR A 159 7.88 -5.00 -19.64
CA THR A 159 7.88 -5.26 -18.20
C THR A 159 6.45 -5.26 -17.71
N GLY A 160 6.12 -6.08 -16.72
CA GLY A 160 4.75 -6.17 -16.27
C GLY A 160 4.55 -7.17 -15.14
N SER A 161 3.31 -7.53 -14.87
CA SER A 161 2.93 -8.57 -13.90
C SER A 161 2.64 -9.94 -14.53
N TYR A 162 2.63 -10.03 -15.87
CA TYR A 162 2.29 -11.23 -16.64
C TYR A 162 3.26 -12.42 -16.47
N ASN A 163 2.72 -13.63 -16.24
CA ASN A 163 3.44 -14.90 -16.20
C ASN A 163 3.04 -15.81 -17.39
N LEU A 164 3.91 -16.75 -17.78
CA LEU A 164 3.69 -17.65 -18.93
C LEU A 164 3.05 -18.97 -18.48
N THR A 165 1.79 -18.92 -18.04
CA THR A 165 1.01 -20.08 -17.57
C THR A 165 -0.28 -20.23 -18.39
N GLY A 166 -0.78 -21.47 -18.54
CA GLY A 166 -2.09 -21.68 -19.17
C GLY A 166 -3.20 -21.05 -18.33
N ASN A 167 -4.20 -20.44 -18.99
CA ASN A 167 -5.28 -19.64 -18.36
C ASN A 167 -4.88 -18.27 -17.79
N ALA A 168 -3.81 -17.64 -18.29
CA ALA A 168 -3.45 -16.26 -17.98
C ALA A 168 -4.56 -15.22 -18.31
N LYS A 169 -5.63 -15.63 -19.02
CA LYS A 169 -6.86 -14.85 -19.27
C LYS A 169 -7.66 -14.52 -17.99
N SER A 170 -7.37 -15.15 -16.85
CA SER A 170 -8.13 -14.99 -15.60
C SER A 170 -7.48 -14.06 -14.55
N ASN A 171 -6.21 -13.72 -14.73
CA ASN A 171 -5.47 -12.82 -13.83
C ASN A 171 -5.47 -11.40 -14.40
N TRP A 172 -5.60 -10.37 -13.56
CA TRP A 172 -5.43 -8.98 -13.99
C TRP A 172 -3.93 -8.65 -14.00
N GLU A 173 -3.39 -8.50 -15.20
CA GLU A 173 -1.97 -8.36 -15.47
C GLU A 173 -1.73 -7.09 -16.27
N HIS A 174 -0.76 -6.29 -15.86
CA HIS A 174 -0.35 -5.07 -16.56
C HIS A 174 0.97 -5.31 -17.30
N ILE A 175 1.10 -4.85 -18.55
CA ILE A 175 2.34 -4.96 -19.35
C ILE A 175 2.61 -3.62 -20.02
N ASP A 176 3.75 -3.01 -19.74
CA ASP A 176 4.30 -1.87 -20.47
C ASP A 176 5.20 -2.39 -21.61
N VAL A 177 5.02 -1.85 -22.82
CA VAL A 177 5.75 -2.26 -24.02
C VAL A 177 6.53 -1.07 -24.59
N PHE A 178 7.84 -1.22 -24.67
CA PHE A 178 8.80 -0.22 -25.14
C PHE A 178 9.34 -0.59 -26.52
N LYS A 179 9.46 0.40 -27.42
CA LYS A 179 9.76 0.21 -28.84
C LYS A 179 11.04 0.96 -29.25
N SER A 180 11.98 0.29 -29.94
CA SER A 180 13.31 0.86 -30.22
C SER A 180 13.30 2.07 -31.16
N TRP A 181 12.26 2.20 -31.99
CA TRP A 181 12.06 3.32 -32.91
C TRP A 181 11.46 4.56 -32.21
N VAL A 182 11.03 4.43 -30.95
CA VAL A 182 10.62 5.58 -30.12
C VAL A 182 11.84 6.10 -29.36
N SER A 183 12.27 7.32 -29.69
CA SER A 183 13.54 7.88 -29.22
C SER A 183 13.65 7.99 -27.69
N THR A 184 12.55 8.28 -27.00
CA THR A 184 12.46 8.39 -25.53
C THR A 184 12.55 7.04 -24.81
N GLU A 185 12.33 5.92 -25.50
CA GLU A 185 12.24 4.58 -24.90
C GLU A 185 13.53 3.77 -25.00
N LYS A 186 14.48 4.20 -25.85
CA LYS A 186 15.77 3.51 -26.06
C LYS A 186 16.51 3.19 -24.77
N ARG A 187 16.49 4.11 -23.78
CA ARG A 187 17.13 3.90 -22.48
C ARG A 187 16.47 2.75 -21.70
N ARG A 188 15.14 2.66 -21.71
CA ARG A 188 14.38 1.61 -21.01
C ARG A 188 14.67 0.23 -21.60
N ILE A 189 14.71 0.13 -22.94
CA ILE A 189 15.06 -1.11 -23.65
C ILE A 189 16.48 -1.57 -23.27
N ASN A 190 17.47 -0.68 -23.30
CA ASN A 190 18.84 -1.03 -22.97
C ASN A 190 18.96 -1.57 -21.54
N ILE A 191 18.31 -0.91 -20.56
CA ILE A 191 18.29 -1.37 -19.17
C ILE A 191 17.62 -2.75 -19.05
N ASN A 192 16.51 -2.97 -19.75
CA ASN A 192 15.78 -4.24 -19.67
C ASN A 192 16.56 -5.41 -20.28
N CYS A 193 17.19 -5.18 -21.43
CA CYS A 193 18.10 -6.14 -22.06
C CYS A 193 19.31 -6.44 -21.16
N GLU A 194 19.92 -5.42 -20.56
CA GLU A 194 21.06 -5.58 -19.65
C GLU A 194 20.68 -6.40 -18.40
N ARG A 195 19.51 -6.14 -17.80
CA ARG A 195 18.99 -6.94 -16.68
C ARG A 195 18.82 -8.41 -17.05
N PHE A 196 18.22 -8.69 -18.20
CA PHE A 196 18.07 -10.07 -18.67
C PHE A 196 19.44 -10.73 -18.92
N GLU A 197 20.37 -10.03 -19.57
CA GLU A 197 21.72 -10.55 -19.82
C GLU A 197 22.49 -10.85 -18.52
N ASN A 198 22.36 -10.00 -17.51
CA ASN A 198 22.98 -10.21 -16.20
C ASN A 198 22.42 -11.46 -15.51
N LEU A 199 21.10 -11.70 -15.58
CA LEU A 199 20.50 -12.94 -15.12
C LEU A 199 21.02 -14.14 -15.93
N TRP A 200 20.93 -14.08 -17.25
CA TRP A 200 21.31 -15.17 -18.14
C TRP A 200 22.77 -15.59 -17.98
N LYS A 201 23.68 -14.62 -17.80
CA LYS A 201 25.12 -14.83 -17.59
C LYS A 201 25.47 -15.18 -16.13
N ASN A 202 24.47 -15.27 -15.24
CA ASN A 202 24.67 -15.56 -13.82
C ASN A 202 25.57 -14.52 -13.12
N ILE A 203 25.41 -13.24 -13.49
CA ILE A 203 26.12 -12.08 -12.92
C ILE A 203 25.24 -11.34 -11.89
N ASP A 204 23.91 -11.53 -11.95
CA ASP A 204 22.95 -10.88 -11.07
C ASP A 204 23.33 -11.00 -9.58
N PRO A 205 23.28 -9.91 -8.79
CA PRO A 205 23.69 -9.93 -7.39
C PRO A 205 22.77 -10.80 -6.52
N SER A 206 21.48 -10.91 -6.85
CA SER A 206 20.45 -11.51 -6.01
C SER A 206 20.17 -12.97 -6.35
N TYR A 207 20.41 -13.37 -7.60
CA TYR A 207 20.06 -14.70 -8.10
C TYR A 207 21.26 -15.45 -8.63
N LYS A 208 21.30 -16.76 -8.33
CA LYS A 208 22.17 -17.73 -8.97
C LYS A 208 21.36 -18.44 -10.06
N VAL A 209 21.77 -18.27 -11.31
CA VAL A 209 21.10 -18.84 -12.48
C VAL A 209 21.88 -20.06 -12.98
N LEU A 210 21.18 -21.19 -13.07
CA LEU A 210 21.77 -22.51 -13.32
C LEU A 210 21.10 -23.19 -14.52
N THR A 211 21.85 -24.05 -15.21
CA THR A 211 21.28 -24.94 -16.22
C THR A 211 20.42 -26.02 -15.55
N PRO A 212 19.19 -26.28 -16.03
CA PRO A 212 18.33 -27.32 -15.49
C PRO A 212 19.00 -28.70 -15.60
N SER A 213 18.80 -29.54 -14.59
CA SER A 213 19.20 -30.95 -14.62
C SER A 213 18.33 -31.74 -13.66
N LEU A 214 18.19 -33.05 -13.92
CA LEU A 214 17.42 -33.92 -13.03
C LEU A 214 17.94 -33.88 -11.59
N ASN A 215 19.26 -33.82 -11.40
CA ASN A 215 19.86 -33.69 -10.07
C ASN A 215 19.57 -32.32 -9.43
N LEU A 216 19.57 -31.23 -10.19
CA LEU A 216 19.21 -29.91 -9.68
C LEU A 216 17.72 -29.87 -9.27
N ILE A 217 16.82 -30.35 -10.13
CA ILE A 217 15.39 -30.40 -9.84
C ILE A 217 15.08 -31.41 -8.75
N SER A 218 15.74 -32.57 -8.71
CA SER A 218 15.56 -33.54 -7.63
C SER A 218 16.10 -33.00 -6.31
N GLN A 219 17.22 -32.29 -6.26
CA GLN A 219 17.69 -31.63 -5.04
C GLN A 219 16.76 -30.49 -4.61
N ILE A 220 16.22 -29.74 -5.55
CA ILE A 220 15.19 -28.72 -5.29
C ILE A 220 13.92 -29.40 -4.78
N SER A 221 13.51 -30.53 -5.35
CA SER A 221 12.32 -31.31 -5.01
C SER A 221 12.49 -32.11 -3.72
N GLU A 222 13.68 -32.61 -3.40
CA GLU A 222 14.04 -33.30 -2.16
C GLU A 222 14.22 -32.29 -1.04
N LYS A 223 14.82 -31.12 -1.31
CA LYS A 223 14.74 -30.00 -0.39
C LYS A 223 13.32 -29.50 -0.28
N ALA A 224 12.56 -29.39 -1.37
CA ALA A 224 11.16 -28.95 -1.36
C ALA A 224 10.24 -29.98 -0.69
N SER A 225 10.53 -31.28 -0.74
CA SER A 225 9.73 -32.35 -0.14
C SER A 225 10.16 -32.69 1.27
N SER A 226 11.44 -32.50 1.61
CA SER A 226 11.89 -32.35 2.99
C SER A 226 11.31 -31.07 3.58
N LEU A 227 11.24 -29.98 2.79
CA LEU A 227 10.52 -28.74 3.08
C LEU A 227 9.01 -28.90 2.97
N GLU A 228 8.41 -29.92 2.33
CA GLU A 228 6.95 -30.17 2.25
C GLU A 228 6.49 -31.20 3.28
N LYS A 229 7.37 -32.07 3.78
CA LYS A 229 7.19 -32.77 5.05
C LYS A 229 7.38 -31.81 6.20
N LEU A 230 8.42 -30.97 6.13
CA LEU A 230 8.51 -29.80 6.98
C LEU A 230 7.35 -28.85 6.72
N GLN A 231 6.81 -28.60 5.50
CA GLN A 231 5.64 -27.74 5.18
C GLN A 231 4.30 -28.43 5.35
N SER A 232 4.16 -29.73 5.54
CA SER A 232 2.91 -30.29 6.04
C SER A 232 2.85 -30.14 7.56
N GLU A 233 4.02 -30.06 8.21
CA GLU A 233 4.18 -29.55 9.58
C GLU A 233 4.26 -27.99 9.64
N ILE A 234 4.70 -27.31 8.57
CA ILE A 234 4.96 -25.86 8.42
C ILE A 234 3.85 -25.15 7.63
N THR A 235 2.81 -25.84 7.15
CA THR A 235 1.54 -25.21 6.69
C THR A 235 0.68 -24.83 7.90
N GLN A 236 1.14 -25.15 9.12
CA GLN A 236 0.81 -24.39 10.32
C GLN A 236 1.58 -23.07 10.48
N THR A 237 2.53 -22.76 9.60
CA THR A 237 3.43 -21.61 9.66
C THR A 237 3.72 -21.03 8.26
N ALA A 238 2.68 -20.65 7.52
CA ALA A 238 2.82 -19.52 6.61
C ALA A 238 2.89 -18.26 7.49
N SER A 239 4.12 -17.77 7.69
CA SER A 239 4.50 -16.78 8.69
C SER A 239 4.16 -17.21 10.13
N HIS A 240 5.17 -17.51 10.96
CA HIS A 240 4.99 -17.09 12.35
C HIS A 240 5.05 -15.55 12.32
N ILE A 241 3.94 -14.92 11.93
CA ILE A 241 3.59 -13.67 12.58
C ILE A 241 3.39 -14.07 14.03
N THR A 242 4.49 -14.02 14.78
CA THR A 242 4.44 -14.17 16.23
C THR A 242 3.66 -12.99 16.72
N LEU A 243 2.39 -13.25 17.03
CA LEU A 243 1.53 -12.26 17.63
C LEU A 243 2.17 -11.82 18.94
N ARG A 244 2.20 -10.51 19.14
CA ARG A 244 2.61 -9.91 20.40
C ARG A 244 1.54 -10.22 21.43
N ASP A 245 1.91 -10.28 22.70
CA ASP A 245 1.00 -10.65 23.80
C ASP A 245 -0.30 -9.83 23.78
N TYR A 246 -0.20 -8.51 23.59
CA TYR A 246 -1.38 -7.63 23.49
C TYR A 246 -2.28 -7.91 22.28
N GLN A 247 -1.73 -8.45 21.18
CA GLN A 247 -2.55 -8.84 20.02
C GLN A 247 -3.32 -10.11 20.35
N ILE A 248 -2.72 -11.04 21.08
CA ILE A 248 -3.38 -12.25 21.57
C ILE A 248 -4.49 -11.87 22.55
N GLU A 249 -4.20 -11.02 23.53
CA GLU A 249 -5.18 -10.47 24.48
C GLU A 249 -6.35 -9.78 23.76
N ALA A 250 -6.06 -8.94 22.75
CA ALA A 250 -7.08 -8.28 21.94
C ALA A 250 -8.01 -9.27 21.20
N ILE A 251 -7.43 -10.31 20.58
CA ILE A 251 -8.17 -11.36 19.87
C ILE A 251 -9.07 -12.13 20.83
N GLU A 252 -8.58 -12.43 22.04
CA GLU A 252 -9.34 -13.14 23.07
C GLU A 252 -10.47 -12.30 23.63
N ALA A 253 -10.21 -11.02 23.95
CA ALA A 253 -11.22 -10.09 24.43
C ALA A 253 -12.36 -9.91 23.43
N TRP A 254 -12.06 -9.76 22.14
CA TRP A 254 -13.07 -9.70 21.08
C TRP A 254 -13.90 -11.00 20.98
N GLY A 255 -13.25 -12.16 21.13
CA GLY A 255 -13.94 -13.45 21.18
C GLY A 255 -14.88 -13.58 22.38
N GLN A 256 -14.45 -13.16 23.57
CA GLN A 256 -15.27 -13.12 24.80
C GLN A 256 -16.46 -12.18 24.67
N ALA A 257 -16.30 -11.08 23.92
CA ALA A 257 -17.37 -10.16 23.56
C ALA A 257 -18.28 -10.68 22.42
N SER A 258 -18.32 -12.00 22.21
CA SER A 258 -19.14 -12.66 21.18
C SER A 258 -18.86 -12.15 19.76
N GLY A 259 -17.62 -11.75 19.50
CA GLY A 259 -17.17 -11.27 18.20
C GLY A 259 -17.73 -9.90 17.80
N LYS A 260 -17.97 -9.04 18.79
CA LYS A 260 -18.41 -7.65 18.60
C LYS A 260 -17.58 -6.72 19.49
N GLY A 261 -16.98 -5.69 18.92
CA GLY A 261 -16.40 -4.62 19.72
C GLY A 261 -15.39 -3.76 18.98
N PHE A 262 -14.94 -2.72 19.69
CA PHE A 262 -13.79 -1.91 19.29
C PHE A 262 -12.49 -2.48 19.86
N LEU A 263 -11.47 -2.60 19.01
CA LEU A 263 -10.09 -2.69 19.45
C LEU A 263 -9.46 -1.30 19.31
N VAL A 264 -9.27 -0.64 20.45
CA VAL A 264 -8.64 0.68 20.51
C VAL A 264 -7.14 0.48 20.58
N MET A 265 -6.44 0.64 19.46
CA MET A 265 -5.01 0.35 19.39
C MET A 265 -4.24 1.52 18.79
N ALA A 266 -3.12 1.85 19.44
CA ALA A 266 -2.17 2.86 18.98
C ALA A 266 -1.73 2.60 17.54
N THR A 267 -1.44 3.67 16.79
CA THR A 267 -0.93 3.57 15.42
C THR A 267 0.41 2.81 15.41
N GLY A 268 0.62 1.92 14.43
CA GLY A 268 1.85 1.12 14.35
C GLY A 268 1.91 -0.12 15.26
N SER A 269 0.86 -0.39 16.06
CA SER A 269 0.77 -1.59 16.90
C SER A 269 0.46 -2.90 16.15
N GLY A 270 0.21 -2.85 14.83
CA GLY A 270 -0.16 -4.03 14.04
C GLY A 270 -1.66 -4.34 14.10
N LYS A 271 -2.51 -3.30 13.96
CA LYS A 271 -3.98 -3.42 13.87
C LYS A 271 -4.42 -4.40 12.77
N THR A 272 -3.84 -4.26 11.58
CA THR A 272 -4.12 -5.11 10.42
C THR A 272 -3.81 -6.58 10.69
N ILE A 273 -2.59 -6.89 11.13
CA ILE A 273 -2.18 -8.21 11.60
C ILE A 273 -3.16 -8.79 12.64
N THR A 274 -3.59 -7.99 13.61
CA THR A 274 -4.51 -8.42 14.67
C THR A 274 -5.86 -8.83 14.08
N ALA A 275 -6.42 -8.01 13.19
CA ALA A 275 -7.69 -8.30 12.52
C ALA A 275 -7.62 -9.50 11.58
N LEU A 276 -6.55 -9.65 10.79
CA LEU A 276 -6.35 -10.83 9.94
C LEU A 276 -6.18 -12.11 10.78
N SER A 277 -5.58 -11.99 11.96
CA SER A 277 -5.49 -13.11 12.92
C SER A 277 -6.84 -13.46 13.55
N ILE A 278 -7.71 -12.47 13.79
CA ILE A 278 -9.12 -12.72 14.16
C ILE A 278 -9.83 -13.51 13.06
N VAL A 279 -9.68 -13.11 11.80
CA VAL A 279 -10.23 -13.84 10.64
C VAL A 279 -9.71 -15.27 10.62
N GLN A 280 -8.41 -15.48 10.80
CA GLN A 280 -7.79 -16.81 10.82
C GLN A 280 -8.35 -17.68 11.95
N LYS A 281 -8.45 -17.13 13.17
CA LYS A 281 -9.00 -17.84 14.34
C LYS A 281 -10.47 -18.20 14.12
N LEU A 282 -11.27 -17.27 13.59
CA LEU A 282 -12.69 -17.51 13.26
C LEU A 282 -12.84 -18.62 12.23
N ILE A 283 -12.05 -18.60 11.15
CA ILE A 283 -12.06 -19.65 10.12
C ILE A 283 -11.71 -21.01 10.72
N LYS A 284 -10.62 -21.10 11.47
CA LYS A 284 -10.12 -22.37 12.06
C LYS A 284 -11.07 -22.95 13.11
N GLN A 285 -11.63 -22.10 13.98
CA GLN A 285 -12.41 -22.58 15.13
C GLN A 285 -13.91 -22.74 14.83
N ARG A 286 -14.44 -21.98 13.87
CA ARG A 286 -15.89 -21.95 13.61
C ARG A 286 -16.26 -22.34 12.19
N THR A 287 -15.59 -21.77 11.18
CA THR A 287 -16.03 -21.92 9.79
C THR A 287 -15.72 -23.31 9.23
N LEU A 288 -14.47 -23.76 9.34
CA LEU A 288 -14.04 -25.06 8.79
C LEU A 288 -14.65 -26.26 9.54
N PRO A 289 -14.64 -26.33 10.89
CA PRO A 289 -15.15 -27.51 11.59
C PRO A 289 -16.64 -27.73 11.37
N ALA A 290 -17.42 -26.65 11.28
CA ALA A 290 -18.87 -26.71 11.10
C ALA A 290 -19.32 -26.59 9.64
N LYS A 291 -18.39 -26.57 8.67
CA LYS A 291 -18.65 -26.42 7.23
C LYS A 291 -19.60 -25.27 6.91
N ARG A 292 -19.32 -24.10 7.49
CA ARG A 292 -20.17 -22.90 7.39
C ARG A 292 -19.71 -22.00 6.24
N LYS A 293 -20.60 -21.08 5.87
CA LYS A 293 -20.27 -19.95 4.99
C LYS A 293 -19.79 -18.79 5.84
N LEU A 294 -18.74 -18.12 5.36
CA LEU A 294 -18.24 -16.88 5.95
C LEU A 294 -18.07 -15.82 4.86
N PHE A 295 -18.73 -14.67 5.02
CA PHE A 295 -18.40 -13.46 4.29
C PHE A 295 -17.60 -12.51 5.18
N VAL A 296 -16.48 -11.99 4.68
CA VAL A 296 -15.67 -10.99 5.39
C VAL A 296 -15.63 -9.72 4.55
N CYS A 297 -16.05 -8.59 5.12
CA CYS A 297 -16.00 -7.29 4.47
C CYS A 297 -15.04 -6.37 5.24
N PHE A 298 -13.96 -5.97 4.59
CA PHE A 298 -13.00 -4.99 5.08
C PHE A 298 -13.37 -3.60 4.56
N ILE A 299 -13.63 -2.66 5.45
CA ILE A 299 -14.05 -1.29 5.14
C ILE A 299 -12.96 -0.32 5.59
N LEU A 300 -12.44 0.47 4.65
CA LEU A 300 -11.37 1.43 4.90
C LEU A 300 -11.63 2.76 4.18
N PRO A 301 -11.09 3.89 4.66
CA PRO A 301 -11.38 5.18 4.05
C PRO A 301 -10.69 5.40 2.69
N LEU A 302 -9.49 4.84 2.48
CA LEU A 302 -8.61 5.20 1.35
C LEU A 302 -8.11 3.96 0.59
N LYS A 303 -7.91 4.10 -0.72
CA LYS A 303 -7.47 3.00 -1.61
C LYS A 303 -6.08 2.47 -1.28
N HIS A 304 -5.11 3.34 -1.00
CA HIS A 304 -3.75 2.90 -0.68
C HIS A 304 -3.65 2.16 0.65
N LEU A 305 -4.56 2.42 1.60
CA LEU A 305 -4.69 1.62 2.82
C LEU A 305 -5.22 0.23 2.50
N LEU A 306 -6.18 0.12 1.57
CA LEU A 306 -6.71 -1.16 1.11
C LEU A 306 -5.63 -1.96 0.37
N ASP A 307 -4.76 -1.32 -0.41
CA ASP A 307 -3.62 -2.00 -1.05
C ASP A 307 -2.66 -2.58 -0.01
N GLN A 308 -2.31 -1.81 1.03
CA GLN A 308 -1.49 -2.31 2.15
C GLN A 308 -2.14 -3.48 2.88
N TRP A 309 -3.44 -3.36 3.17
CA TRP A 309 -4.21 -4.45 3.77
C TRP A 309 -4.30 -5.68 2.87
N PHE A 310 -4.37 -5.51 1.56
CA PHE A 310 -4.39 -6.60 0.60
C PHE A 310 -3.05 -7.36 0.59
N ASP A 311 -1.92 -6.65 0.63
CA ASP A 311 -0.60 -7.26 0.73
C ASP A 311 -0.44 -8.05 2.04
N GLU A 312 -0.87 -7.48 3.17
CA GLU A 312 -0.89 -8.18 4.45
C GLU A 312 -1.82 -9.41 4.41
N ALA A 313 -3.04 -9.27 3.88
CA ALA A 313 -3.99 -10.37 3.74
C ALA A 313 -3.44 -11.51 2.87
N SER A 314 -2.71 -11.16 1.80
CA SER A 314 -2.03 -12.12 0.91
C SER A 314 -0.97 -12.93 1.67
N ASN A 315 -0.24 -12.31 2.59
CA ASN A 315 0.71 -13.01 3.46
C ASN A 315 0.03 -14.01 4.43
N PHE A 316 -1.23 -13.77 4.79
CA PHE A 316 -2.06 -14.73 5.53
C PHE A 316 -2.69 -15.82 4.63
N GLY A 317 -2.42 -15.80 3.32
CA GLY A 317 -3.00 -16.72 2.34
C GLY A 317 -4.41 -16.35 1.90
N TYR A 318 -4.85 -15.11 2.13
CA TYR A 318 -6.15 -14.61 1.69
C TYR A 318 -6.05 -13.88 0.36
N SER A 319 -7.11 -13.95 -0.45
CA SER A 319 -7.24 -13.18 -1.69
C SER A 319 -8.58 -12.44 -1.72
N PRO A 320 -8.70 -11.31 -0.99
CA PRO A 320 -9.93 -10.51 -0.96
C PRO A 320 -10.22 -9.86 -2.31
N ILE A 321 -11.49 -9.77 -2.69
CA ILE A 321 -11.91 -9.05 -3.90
C ILE A 321 -11.75 -7.55 -3.66
N LYS A 322 -10.96 -6.89 -4.52
CA LYS A 322 -10.65 -5.45 -4.45
C LYS A 322 -11.80 -4.57 -4.95
N CYS A 323 -12.87 -4.48 -4.17
CA CYS A 323 -14.04 -3.65 -4.46
C CYS A 323 -13.82 -2.13 -4.32
N TYR A 324 -12.59 -1.66 -4.47
CA TYR A 324 -12.20 -0.24 -4.53
C TYR A 324 -11.52 0.14 -5.85
N GLU A 325 -11.38 -0.82 -6.77
CA GLU A 325 -10.95 -0.61 -8.16
C GLU A 325 -12.13 -0.12 -9.03
N SER A 326 -11.99 -0.18 -10.37
CA SER A 326 -13.08 0.18 -11.28
C SER A 326 -14.30 -0.71 -11.04
N SER A 327 -15.50 -0.14 -11.13
CA SER A 327 -16.75 -0.89 -10.91
C SER A 327 -16.83 -2.13 -11.80
N ASP A 328 -16.37 -2.02 -13.04
CA ASP A 328 -16.42 -3.11 -14.00
C ASP A 328 -15.48 -4.26 -13.63
N ALA A 329 -14.39 -3.98 -12.90
CA ALA A 329 -13.43 -4.98 -12.47
C ALA A 329 -13.91 -5.86 -11.32
N TRP A 330 -14.74 -5.36 -10.41
CA TRP A 330 -15.10 -6.07 -9.17
C TRP A 330 -16.57 -6.50 -9.08
N ARG A 331 -17.50 -5.80 -9.75
CA ARG A 331 -18.94 -6.05 -9.59
C ARG A 331 -19.34 -7.47 -9.96
N SER A 332 -18.92 -7.94 -11.13
CA SER A 332 -19.16 -9.32 -11.59
C SER A 332 -18.46 -10.33 -10.69
N LYS A 333 -17.17 -10.14 -10.40
CA LYS A 333 -16.37 -11.03 -9.54
C LYS A 333 -17.02 -11.25 -8.17
N LEU A 334 -17.46 -10.19 -7.52
CA LEU A 334 -18.11 -10.30 -6.21
C LEU A 334 -19.48 -10.97 -6.32
N ALA A 335 -20.30 -10.58 -7.30
CA ALA A 335 -21.60 -11.19 -7.52
C ALA A 335 -21.47 -12.70 -7.77
N ASP A 336 -20.56 -13.12 -8.65
CA ASP A 336 -20.31 -14.52 -8.99
C ASP A 336 -19.79 -15.32 -7.78
N ALA A 337 -18.88 -14.75 -7.00
CA ALA A 337 -18.35 -15.38 -5.78
C ALA A 337 -19.46 -15.59 -4.73
N LEU A 338 -20.33 -14.59 -4.55
CA LEU A 338 -21.47 -14.67 -3.62
C LEU A 338 -22.51 -15.68 -4.11
N VAL A 339 -22.87 -15.68 -5.39
CA VAL A 339 -23.80 -16.66 -5.98
C VAL A 339 -23.24 -18.07 -5.84
N THR A 340 -21.98 -18.29 -6.23
CA THR A 340 -21.31 -19.59 -6.12
C THR A 340 -21.28 -20.11 -4.67
N THR A 341 -20.98 -19.23 -3.71
CA THR A 341 -20.96 -19.59 -2.29
C THR A 341 -22.35 -19.80 -1.72
N SER A 342 -23.35 -19.05 -2.21
CA SER A 342 -24.75 -19.24 -1.82
C SER A 342 -25.28 -20.62 -2.24
N ALA A 343 -24.84 -21.14 -3.38
CA ALA A 343 -25.22 -22.48 -3.87
C ALA A 343 -24.52 -23.63 -3.11
N LYS A 344 -23.35 -23.40 -2.53
CA LYS A 344 -22.61 -24.40 -1.73
C LYS A 344 -23.13 -24.47 -0.30
N ARG A 345 -22.70 -25.46 0.50
CA ARG A 345 -22.97 -25.51 1.96
C ARG A 345 -21.93 -24.75 2.78
N GLU A 346 -20.71 -24.65 2.26
CA GLU A 346 -19.56 -23.99 2.85
C GLU A 346 -18.87 -23.08 1.82
N GLY A 347 -18.07 -22.13 2.31
CA GLY A 347 -17.27 -21.26 1.47
C GLY A 347 -16.90 -19.96 2.17
N ILE A 348 -15.79 -19.36 1.74
CA ILE A 348 -15.29 -18.11 2.31
C ILE A 348 -15.19 -17.10 1.17
N VAL A 349 -15.83 -15.96 1.32
CA VAL A 349 -15.74 -14.83 0.39
C VAL A 349 -15.24 -13.63 1.18
N MET A 350 -14.25 -12.93 0.64
CA MET A 350 -13.67 -11.75 1.26
C MET A 350 -13.74 -10.58 0.28
N ALA A 351 -14.14 -9.41 0.76
CA ALA A 351 -14.23 -8.20 -0.04
C ALA A 351 -13.60 -7.01 0.70
N MET A 352 -12.88 -6.17 -0.03
CA MET A 352 -12.21 -4.97 0.45
C MET A 352 -12.85 -3.75 -0.23
N VAL A 353 -13.39 -2.81 0.56
CA VAL A 353 -14.15 -1.66 0.04
C VAL A 353 -13.68 -0.34 0.65
N THR A 354 -13.81 0.74 -0.13
CA THR A 354 -13.77 2.09 0.44
C THR A 354 -15.10 2.41 1.15
N ASN A 355 -15.09 3.39 2.05
CA ASN A 355 -16.31 3.95 2.65
C ASN A 355 -17.36 4.33 1.59
N SER A 356 -16.92 4.91 0.46
CA SER A 356 -17.80 5.31 -0.65
C SER A 356 -18.41 4.12 -1.41
N THR A 357 -17.62 3.07 -1.71
CA THR A 357 -18.17 1.86 -2.33
C THR A 357 -19.14 1.17 -1.39
N PHE A 358 -18.80 1.09 -0.10
CA PHE A 358 -19.62 0.42 0.90
C PHE A 358 -21.05 0.98 0.97
N ILE A 359 -21.21 2.32 0.95
CA ILE A 359 -22.55 2.94 1.02
C ILE A 359 -23.32 2.94 -0.31
N SER A 360 -22.69 2.53 -1.42
CA SER A 360 -23.34 2.50 -2.72
C SER A 360 -24.51 1.51 -2.73
N ASP A 361 -25.61 1.89 -3.37
CA ASP A 361 -26.82 1.05 -3.40
C ASP A 361 -26.56 -0.32 -4.04
N TYR A 362 -25.67 -0.37 -5.03
CA TYR A 362 -25.27 -1.63 -5.67
C TYR A 362 -24.55 -2.57 -4.68
N PHE A 363 -23.55 -2.09 -3.95
CA PHE A 363 -22.83 -2.93 -3.00
C PHE A 363 -23.75 -3.40 -1.86
N GLN A 364 -24.60 -2.51 -1.36
CA GLN A 364 -25.61 -2.82 -0.35
C GLN A 364 -26.59 -3.90 -0.82
N ALA A 365 -27.01 -3.85 -2.09
CA ALA A 365 -27.88 -4.88 -2.67
C ALA A 365 -27.22 -6.27 -2.74
N LEU A 366 -25.88 -6.35 -2.88
CA LEU A 366 -25.15 -7.62 -2.89
C LEU A 366 -25.00 -8.24 -1.49
N ILE A 367 -24.79 -7.41 -0.46
CA ILE A 367 -24.52 -7.92 0.90
C ILE A 367 -25.78 -8.19 1.72
N LYS A 368 -26.89 -7.51 1.42
CA LYS A 368 -28.16 -7.67 2.14
C LYS A 368 -28.73 -9.10 2.12
N PRO A 369 -28.65 -9.87 1.01
CA PRO A 369 -29.15 -11.24 0.95
C PRO A 369 -28.20 -12.29 1.57
N ILE A 370 -27.02 -11.88 2.06
CA ILE A 370 -26.04 -12.84 2.59
C ILE A 370 -26.62 -13.57 3.80
N THR A 371 -26.51 -14.90 3.74
CA THR A 371 -26.91 -15.83 4.80
C THR A 371 -25.68 -16.58 5.32
N GLY A 372 -25.65 -16.88 6.62
CA GLY A 372 -24.50 -17.51 7.27
C GLY A 372 -23.75 -16.56 8.19
N ASP A 373 -22.47 -16.84 8.43
CA ASP A 373 -21.63 -15.94 9.23
C ASP A 373 -21.12 -14.79 8.34
N PHE A 374 -21.24 -13.57 8.85
CA PHE A 374 -20.82 -12.34 8.18
C PHE A 374 -20.06 -11.46 9.18
N LEU A 375 -18.78 -11.27 8.88
CA LEU A 375 -17.86 -10.39 9.61
C LEU A 375 -17.63 -9.08 8.87
N ILE A 376 -17.85 -7.97 9.56
CA ILE A 376 -17.38 -6.65 9.14
C ILE A 376 -16.14 -6.27 9.95
N ILE A 377 -15.12 -5.80 9.23
CA ILE A 377 -13.90 -5.22 9.81
C ILE A 377 -13.81 -3.79 9.27
N ALA A 378 -13.96 -2.81 10.14
CA ALA A 378 -13.82 -1.41 9.79
C ALA A 378 -12.53 -0.85 10.40
N ASP A 379 -11.56 -0.47 9.56
CA ASP A 379 -10.41 0.32 10.01
C ASP A 379 -10.73 1.81 9.96
N GLU A 380 -10.20 2.57 10.91
CA GLU A 380 -10.56 3.97 11.13
C GLU A 380 -12.10 4.14 11.25
N ALA A 381 -12.73 3.26 12.05
CA ALA A 381 -14.18 3.08 12.12
C ALA A 381 -14.98 4.34 12.54
N HIS A 382 -14.34 5.34 13.14
CA HIS A 382 -14.99 6.63 13.43
C HIS A 382 -15.53 7.31 12.15
N ASN A 383 -15.01 6.97 10.96
CA ASN A 383 -15.50 7.53 9.69
C ASN A 383 -16.93 7.03 9.37
N LEU A 384 -17.36 5.92 9.97
CA LEU A 384 -18.67 5.32 9.74
C LEU A 384 -19.77 5.87 10.68
N GLY A 385 -19.43 6.79 11.59
CA GLY A 385 -20.40 7.30 12.56
C GLY A 385 -21.38 8.32 11.99
N ALA A 386 -21.06 8.98 10.87
CA ALA A 386 -21.95 9.99 10.32
C ALA A 386 -23.24 9.33 9.82
N PRO A 387 -24.42 9.99 9.91
CA PRO A 387 -25.72 9.37 9.59
C PRO A 387 -25.79 8.68 8.22
N THR A 388 -25.09 9.22 7.22
CA THR A 388 -24.99 8.67 5.87
C THR A 388 -24.32 7.29 5.81
N PHE A 389 -23.38 7.01 6.72
CA PHE A 389 -22.67 5.74 6.80
C PHE A 389 -23.33 4.80 7.80
N SER A 390 -23.69 5.29 8.99
CA SER A 390 -24.22 4.46 10.06
C SER A 390 -25.55 3.81 9.69
N SER A 391 -26.41 4.49 8.92
CA SER A 391 -27.67 3.94 8.38
C SER A 391 -27.50 2.81 7.35
N LYS A 392 -26.29 2.62 6.80
CA LYS A 392 -25.97 1.57 5.80
C LYS A 392 -25.19 0.40 6.41
N LEU A 393 -24.97 0.40 7.72
CA LEU A 393 -24.34 -0.71 8.43
C LEU A 393 -25.33 -1.90 8.49
N PRO A 394 -24.95 -3.10 8.01
CA PRO A 394 -25.92 -4.17 7.83
C PRO A 394 -26.21 -4.93 9.12
N ASP A 395 -27.50 -5.19 9.38
CA ASP A 395 -27.93 -5.94 10.56
C ASP A 395 -27.58 -7.43 10.51
N ASN A 396 -27.48 -8.02 9.31
CA ASN A 396 -27.14 -9.43 9.11
C ASN A 396 -25.66 -9.76 9.38
N ALA A 397 -24.81 -8.77 9.67
CA ALA A 397 -23.45 -9.00 10.16
C ALA A 397 -23.49 -9.43 11.63
N ASN A 398 -23.26 -10.72 11.89
CA ASN A 398 -23.22 -11.28 13.23
C ASN A 398 -21.88 -11.07 13.94
N PHE A 399 -20.80 -10.80 13.20
CA PHE A 399 -19.50 -10.43 13.73
C PHE A 399 -19.11 -9.01 13.29
N ARG A 400 -18.59 -8.22 14.21
CA ARG A 400 -18.34 -6.78 13.99
C ARG A 400 -17.06 -6.37 14.71
N LEU A 401 -16.06 -5.97 13.94
CA LEU A 401 -14.78 -5.52 14.45
C LEU A 401 -14.55 -4.09 13.99
N ALA A 402 -14.42 -3.17 14.95
CA ALA A 402 -14.00 -1.81 14.69
C ALA A 402 -12.56 -1.63 15.20
N LEU A 403 -11.70 -1.06 14.35
CA LEU A 403 -10.33 -0.69 14.69
C LEU A 403 -10.23 0.83 14.71
N SER A 404 -9.69 1.38 15.79
CA SER A 404 -9.39 2.81 15.85
C SER A 404 -8.32 3.11 16.89
N ALA A 405 -7.61 4.22 16.75
CA ALA A 405 -6.83 4.78 17.86
C ALA A 405 -7.68 5.75 18.70
N THR A 406 -8.78 6.25 18.15
CA THR A 406 -9.64 7.29 18.73
C THR A 406 -11.09 6.97 18.36
N PRO A 407 -11.78 6.14 19.18
CA PRO A 407 -13.15 5.71 18.86
C PRO A 407 -14.18 6.85 19.04
N VAL A 408 -13.90 7.79 19.93
CA VAL A 408 -14.77 8.95 20.20
C VAL A 408 -14.57 10.03 19.14
N ARG A 409 -15.66 10.48 18.54
CA ARG A 409 -15.65 11.52 17.50
C ARG A 409 -15.71 12.91 18.14
N HIS A 410 -14.81 13.79 17.71
CA HIS A 410 -14.75 15.14 18.25
C HIS A 410 -15.99 15.96 17.88
N ASN A 411 -16.71 16.47 18.89
CA ASN A 411 -17.95 17.22 18.77
C ASN A 411 -19.09 16.45 18.07
N ASP A 412 -19.12 15.12 18.21
CA ASP A 412 -20.15 14.25 17.59
C ASP A 412 -20.47 13.04 18.49
N ASP A 413 -21.13 13.32 19.61
CA ASP A 413 -21.54 12.32 20.60
C ASP A 413 -22.56 11.33 20.02
N GLU A 414 -23.52 11.82 19.23
CA GLU A 414 -24.55 11.00 18.57
C GLU A 414 -23.92 9.99 17.60
N GLY A 415 -22.97 10.44 16.77
CA GLY A 415 -22.24 9.56 15.87
C GLY A 415 -21.31 8.59 16.60
N THR A 416 -20.79 8.96 17.77
CA THR A 416 -20.01 8.05 18.63
C THR A 416 -20.91 6.96 19.21
N GLU A 417 -22.07 7.34 19.74
CA GLU A 417 -23.04 6.40 20.30
C GLU A 417 -23.59 5.45 19.23
N SER A 418 -23.88 5.96 18.03
CA SER A 418 -24.31 5.15 16.88
C SER A 418 -23.32 4.03 16.55
N LEU A 419 -22.02 4.33 16.57
CA LEU A 419 -20.96 3.35 16.36
C LEU A 419 -20.89 2.32 17.47
N PHE A 420 -20.95 2.75 18.73
CA PHE A 420 -20.93 1.83 19.88
C PHE A 420 -22.16 0.94 19.94
N ASN A 421 -23.33 1.44 19.54
CA ASN A 421 -24.54 0.64 19.44
C ASN A 421 -24.42 -0.45 18.36
N TYR A 422 -23.76 -0.16 17.25
CA TYR A 422 -23.58 -1.14 16.17
C TYR A 422 -22.45 -2.13 16.45
N PHE A 423 -21.23 -1.65 16.71
CA PHE A 423 -20.05 -2.50 16.89
C PHE A 423 -19.92 -3.07 18.32
N GLY A 424 -20.48 -2.40 19.32
CA GLY A 424 -20.18 -2.62 20.74
C GLY A 424 -19.24 -1.54 21.28
N LYS A 425 -19.02 -1.51 22.60
CA LYS A 425 -18.02 -0.65 23.24
C LYS A 425 -16.59 -1.14 22.97
N SER A 426 -15.62 -0.42 23.48
CA SER A 426 -14.22 -0.88 23.56
C SER A 426 -14.14 -2.18 24.34
N VAL A 427 -13.57 -3.22 23.72
CA VAL A 427 -13.36 -4.53 24.35
C VAL A 427 -11.90 -4.75 24.70
N TYR A 428 -11.00 -3.97 24.12
CA TYR A 428 -9.58 -3.99 24.41
C TYR A 428 -8.94 -2.66 24.02
N GLU A 429 -8.02 -2.19 24.87
CA GLU A 429 -7.29 -0.93 24.66
C GLU A 429 -5.79 -1.16 24.77
N PHE A 430 -5.06 -0.65 23.77
CA PHE A 430 -3.61 -0.59 23.75
C PHE A 430 -3.21 0.84 23.38
N SER A 431 -2.97 1.64 24.40
CA SER A 431 -2.74 3.07 24.29
C SER A 431 -1.36 3.38 23.70
N LEU A 432 -1.13 4.67 23.39
CA LEU A 432 0.19 5.14 23.00
C LEU A 432 1.22 4.98 24.14
N ALA A 433 0.78 5.16 25.39
CA ALA A 433 1.62 4.97 26.57
C ALA A 433 2.11 3.52 26.67
N ASP A 434 1.20 2.55 26.49
CA ASP A 434 1.54 1.11 26.49
C ASP A 434 2.54 0.78 25.38
N ALA A 435 2.34 1.36 24.19
CA ALA A 435 3.21 1.16 23.04
C ALA A 435 4.63 1.71 23.27
N ILE A 436 4.78 2.83 23.98
CA ILE A 436 6.09 3.37 24.37
C ILE A 436 6.70 2.51 25.47
N GLN A 437 5.94 2.20 26.54
CA GLN A 437 6.43 1.43 27.69
C GLN A 437 6.91 0.04 27.30
N LYS A 438 6.15 -0.67 26.45
CA LYS A 438 6.54 -1.99 25.93
C LYS A 438 7.54 -1.89 24.76
N SER A 439 8.11 -0.72 24.50
CA SER A 439 9.12 -0.49 23.47
C SER A 439 8.66 -0.94 22.07
N PHE A 440 7.42 -0.68 21.68
CA PHE A 440 6.97 -0.81 20.28
C PHE A 440 7.10 0.52 19.53
N LEU A 441 7.03 1.62 20.26
CA LEU A 441 7.37 2.96 19.83
C LEU A 441 8.60 3.46 20.60
N VAL A 442 9.32 4.42 20.03
CA VAL A 442 10.42 5.08 20.75
C VAL A 442 9.86 6.17 21.67
N PRO A 443 10.50 6.46 22.81
CA PRO A 443 10.20 7.64 23.61
C PRO A 443 10.48 8.93 22.81
N TYR A 444 9.97 10.06 23.32
CA TYR A 444 10.18 11.36 22.67
C TYR A 444 10.30 12.50 23.66
N SER A 445 11.01 13.55 23.24
CA SER A 445 10.96 14.87 23.85
C SER A 445 9.93 15.75 23.14
N TYR A 446 9.30 16.63 23.91
CA TYR A 446 8.35 17.61 23.42
C TYR A 446 8.84 19.02 23.73
N THR A 447 8.80 19.92 22.75
CA THR A 447 9.19 21.32 22.89
C THR A 447 8.06 22.21 22.37
N PRO A 448 7.27 22.85 23.26
CA PRO A 448 6.29 23.85 22.86
C PRO A 448 6.97 25.17 22.51
N LEU A 449 6.73 25.68 21.31
CA LEU A 449 7.27 26.93 20.79
C LEU A 449 6.15 27.99 20.76
N LEU A 450 6.25 28.99 21.62
CA LEU A 450 5.25 30.06 21.73
C LEU A 450 5.36 31.03 20.54
N CYS A 451 4.35 31.00 19.67
CA CYS A 451 4.27 31.81 18.46
C CYS A 451 3.39 33.02 18.72
N GLU A 452 4.01 34.13 19.12
CA GLU A 452 3.31 35.39 19.35
C GLU A 452 2.78 35.94 18.02
N MET A 453 1.47 36.23 17.99
CA MET A 453 0.84 36.93 16.88
C MET A 453 1.26 38.40 16.90
N THR A 454 1.35 39.02 15.73
CA THR A 454 1.43 40.48 15.64
C THR A 454 0.10 41.12 16.02
N GLU A 455 0.13 42.41 16.37
CA GLU A 455 -1.10 43.18 16.65
C GLU A 455 -2.09 43.14 15.47
N GLN A 456 -1.59 43.16 14.23
CA GLN A 456 -2.43 43.12 13.02
C GLN A 456 -3.07 41.74 12.83
N GLU A 457 -2.30 40.66 12.98
CA GLU A 457 -2.85 39.30 12.92
C GLU A 457 -3.89 39.08 14.03
N PHE A 458 -3.62 39.56 15.24
CA PHE A 458 -4.55 39.40 16.36
C PHE A 458 -5.84 40.18 16.16
N TYR A 459 -5.78 41.42 15.64
CA TYR A 459 -6.96 42.19 15.28
C TYR A 459 -7.84 41.46 14.26
N LEU A 460 -7.25 40.92 13.19
CA LEU A 460 -7.98 40.11 12.20
C LEU A 460 -8.59 38.84 12.80
N TYR A 461 -7.89 38.21 13.74
CA TYR A 461 -8.40 37.05 14.46
C TYR A 461 -9.65 37.40 15.28
N GLN A 462 -9.65 38.57 15.93
CA GLN A 462 -10.78 39.06 16.71
C GLN A 462 -11.98 39.35 15.80
N GLU A 463 -11.79 40.10 14.71
CA GLU A 463 -12.87 40.37 13.74
C GLU A 463 -13.52 39.08 13.23
N LEU A 464 -12.70 38.11 12.79
CA LEU A 464 -13.20 36.83 12.32
C LEU A 464 -13.94 36.04 13.42
N SER A 465 -13.48 36.13 14.67
CA SER A 465 -14.11 35.43 15.80
C SER A 465 -15.46 36.04 16.17
N ASP A 466 -15.55 37.37 16.16
CA ASP A 466 -16.80 38.10 16.38
C ASP A 466 -17.84 37.78 15.30
N ASP A 467 -17.44 37.78 14.02
CA ASP A 467 -18.29 37.40 12.90
C ASP A 467 -18.79 35.94 13.02
N ILE A 468 -17.91 35.01 13.41
CA ILE A 468 -18.27 33.60 13.63
C ILE A 468 -19.31 33.49 14.75
N GLU A 469 -19.15 34.24 15.83
CA GLU A 469 -20.05 34.22 16.97
C GLU A 469 -21.41 34.84 16.62
N GLU A 470 -21.43 35.93 15.86
CA GLU A 470 -22.67 36.51 15.34
C GLU A 470 -23.44 35.51 14.45
N GLN A 471 -22.75 34.84 13.52
CA GLN A 471 -23.34 33.79 12.70
C GLN A 471 -23.85 32.61 13.53
N LYS A 472 -23.20 32.30 14.67
CA LYS A 472 -23.65 31.25 15.60
C LYS A 472 -24.93 31.66 16.33
N LYS A 473 -25.01 32.91 16.82
CA LYS A 473 -26.18 33.47 17.53
C LYS A 473 -27.41 33.55 16.63
N ASN A 474 -27.22 33.87 15.36
CA ASN A 474 -28.29 33.94 14.36
C ASN A 474 -28.79 32.56 13.89
N ARG A 475 -28.17 31.46 14.35
CA ARG A 475 -28.54 30.08 13.99
C ARG A 475 -29.40 29.43 15.06
N ARG A 476 -30.48 28.75 14.65
CA ARG A 476 -31.28 27.95 15.60
C ARG A 476 -30.51 26.69 16.04
N PRO A 477 -30.70 26.20 17.28
CA PRO A 477 -30.17 24.91 17.71
C PRO A 477 -30.55 23.79 16.74
N GLY A 478 -29.59 22.94 16.37
CA GLY A 478 -29.80 21.83 15.43
C GLY A 478 -29.75 22.17 13.94
N GLN A 479 -29.72 23.45 13.53
CA GLN A 479 -29.51 23.79 12.11
C GLN A 479 -28.05 23.59 11.68
N PRO A 480 -27.80 23.09 10.44
CA PRO A 480 -26.47 22.95 9.89
C PRO A 480 -25.79 24.32 9.72
N ARG A 481 -24.46 24.33 9.70
CA ARG A 481 -23.68 25.56 9.51
C ARG A 481 -23.97 26.16 8.11
N THR A 482 -24.04 27.49 8.04
CA THR A 482 -24.15 28.19 6.76
C THR A 482 -22.81 28.18 6.01
N GLN A 483 -22.85 28.32 4.68
CA GLN A 483 -21.62 28.44 3.87
C GLN A 483 -20.73 29.60 4.33
N LEU A 484 -21.34 30.71 4.78
CA LEU A 484 -20.62 31.87 5.32
C LEU A 484 -19.91 31.50 6.64
N HIS A 485 -20.60 30.84 7.57
CA HIS A 485 -20.00 30.38 8.81
C HIS A 485 -18.82 29.40 8.57
N GLU A 486 -18.96 28.48 7.61
CA GLU A 486 -17.86 27.59 7.21
C GLU A 486 -16.68 28.34 6.59
N LYS A 487 -16.95 29.38 5.78
CA LYS A 487 -15.93 30.23 5.18
C LYS A 487 -15.16 31.00 6.26
N LEU A 488 -15.84 31.61 7.23
CA LEU A 488 -15.20 32.36 8.31
C LEU A 488 -14.34 31.46 9.20
N LEU A 489 -14.83 30.27 9.57
CA LEU A 489 -14.03 29.27 10.29
C LEU A 489 -12.77 28.89 9.52
N ARG A 490 -12.87 28.76 8.19
CA ARG A 490 -11.72 28.48 7.33
C ARG A 490 -10.72 29.63 7.34
N GLN A 491 -11.18 30.88 7.17
CA GLN A 491 -10.32 32.07 7.20
C GLN A 491 -9.62 32.24 8.55
N ARG A 492 -10.30 31.97 9.67
CA ARG A 492 -9.70 31.99 11.00
C ARG A 492 -8.61 30.93 11.16
N ASN A 493 -8.87 29.70 10.72
CA ASN A 493 -7.87 28.63 10.76
C ASN A 493 -6.69 28.92 9.81
N GLU A 494 -6.96 29.56 8.66
CA GLU A 494 -5.95 30.04 7.70
C GLU A 494 -4.97 31.00 8.37
N LEU A 495 -5.49 32.02 9.04
CA LEU A 495 -4.72 33.01 9.78
C LEU A 495 -3.81 32.35 10.84
N ILE A 496 -4.37 31.50 11.72
CA ILE A 496 -3.60 30.78 12.75
C ILE A 496 -2.50 29.90 12.13
N SER A 497 -2.79 29.27 10.98
CA SER A 497 -1.83 28.39 10.31
C SER A 497 -0.65 29.14 9.66
N MET A 498 -0.80 30.45 9.44
CA MET A 498 0.12 31.30 8.70
C MET A 498 0.82 32.36 9.55
N VAL A 499 0.63 32.34 10.87
CA VAL A 499 1.26 33.29 11.81
C VAL A 499 2.75 33.42 11.54
N GLU A 500 3.21 34.65 11.31
CA GLU A 500 4.55 34.94 10.80
C GLU A 500 5.67 34.39 11.70
N SER A 501 5.51 34.53 13.02
CA SER A 501 6.49 34.09 14.02
C SER A 501 6.80 32.59 13.97
N LYS A 502 5.94 31.77 13.36
CA LYS A 502 6.20 30.33 13.16
C LYS A 502 7.43 30.08 12.29
N LEU A 503 7.61 30.83 11.21
CA LEU A 503 8.73 30.61 10.29
C LEU A 503 10.05 31.07 10.92
N ASP A 504 10.01 32.15 11.70
CA ASP A 504 11.18 32.64 12.43
C ASP A 504 11.63 31.63 13.49
N LEU A 505 10.70 31.12 14.29
CA LEU A 505 10.98 30.09 15.30
C LEU A 505 11.45 28.78 14.66
N LEU A 506 10.84 28.35 13.55
CA LEU A 506 11.29 27.18 12.80
C LEU A 506 12.75 27.33 12.36
N SER A 507 13.11 28.50 11.84
CA SER A 507 14.49 28.80 11.41
C SER A 507 15.47 28.73 12.59
N GLN A 508 15.13 29.39 13.70
CA GLN A 508 15.97 29.42 14.90
C GLN A 508 16.20 28.01 15.47
N GLU A 509 15.14 27.21 15.60
CA GLU A 509 15.23 25.87 16.16
C GLU A 509 16.01 24.93 15.25
N ILE A 510 15.75 24.91 13.93
CA ILE A 510 16.53 24.10 13.00
C ILE A 510 18.02 24.46 13.06
N GLN A 511 18.37 25.75 13.21
CA GLN A 511 19.77 26.17 13.31
C GLN A 511 20.46 25.70 14.59
N ARG A 512 19.73 25.62 15.72
CA ARG A 512 20.25 25.16 17.02
C ARG A 512 20.45 23.66 17.11
N MET A 513 19.73 22.88 16.31
CA MET A 513 19.80 21.42 16.33
C MET A 513 21.16 20.89 15.88
N GLU A 514 21.67 19.90 16.64
CA GLU A 514 22.90 19.17 16.28
C GLU A 514 22.74 18.35 15.00
N SER A 515 21.62 17.62 14.87
CA SER A 515 21.27 16.85 13.68
C SER A 515 20.00 17.41 13.04
N LYS A 516 20.13 17.80 11.77
CA LYS A 516 19.03 18.32 10.94
C LYS A 516 18.43 17.25 10.03
N THR A 517 19.08 16.09 9.96
CA THR A 517 18.65 14.97 9.11
C THR A 517 17.35 14.37 9.62
N HIS A 518 16.62 13.69 8.73
CA HIS A 518 15.38 13.01 9.06
C HIS A 518 14.33 13.92 9.73
N THR A 519 14.28 15.18 9.32
CA THR A 519 13.33 16.18 9.84
C THR A 519 12.05 16.19 9.01
N LEU A 520 10.92 16.03 9.69
CA LEU A 520 9.60 16.08 9.09
C LEU A 520 8.87 17.35 9.53
N ILE A 521 8.36 18.14 8.58
CA ILE A 521 7.65 19.39 8.86
C ILE A 521 6.21 19.27 8.39
N TYR A 522 5.26 19.32 9.32
CA TYR A 522 3.82 19.30 9.05
C TYR A 522 3.32 20.73 8.80
N CYS A 523 3.15 21.05 7.51
CA CYS A 523 2.75 22.37 7.04
C CYS A 523 1.21 22.53 7.00
N GLY A 524 0.74 23.77 7.10
CA GLY A 524 -0.66 24.10 6.85
C GLY A 524 -1.08 23.88 5.40
N THR A 525 -2.37 23.61 5.17
CA THR A 525 -2.95 23.45 3.81
C THR A 525 -3.13 24.75 3.04
N HIS A 526 -2.89 25.89 3.67
CA HIS A 526 -3.45 27.16 3.27
C HIS A 526 -2.49 27.98 2.40
N ARG A 527 -3.06 28.99 1.75
CA ARG A 527 -2.35 30.02 0.97
C ARG A 527 -2.42 31.35 1.69
N ASP A 528 -1.41 32.18 1.50
CA ASP A 528 -1.44 33.56 1.97
C ASP A 528 -2.24 34.46 1.01
N SER A 529 -2.28 35.77 1.30
CA SER A 529 -2.91 36.80 0.47
C SER A 529 -2.35 36.87 -0.95
N ASP A 530 -1.08 36.49 -1.14
CA ASP A 530 -0.38 36.48 -2.43
C ASP A 530 -0.55 35.15 -3.18
N GLY A 531 -1.31 34.21 -2.62
CA GLY A 531 -1.62 32.91 -3.21
C GLY A 531 -0.52 31.86 -3.04
N LEU A 532 0.55 32.14 -2.29
CA LEU A 532 1.65 31.22 -2.01
C LEU A 532 1.25 30.23 -0.90
N ARG A 533 1.49 28.93 -1.11
CA ARG A 533 1.14 27.92 -0.10
C ARG A 533 2.14 27.93 1.05
N HIS A 534 1.68 27.61 2.25
CA HIS A 534 2.53 27.54 3.45
C HIS A 534 3.73 26.59 3.23
N ILE A 535 3.49 25.42 2.65
CA ILE A 535 4.55 24.45 2.33
C ILE A 535 5.64 25.03 1.42
N ASP A 536 5.27 25.91 0.48
CA ASP A 536 6.23 26.50 -0.45
C ASP A 536 7.11 27.55 0.27
N LYS A 537 6.54 28.30 1.25
CA LYS A 537 7.31 29.19 2.14
C LYS A 537 8.31 28.41 3.00
N VAL A 538 7.85 27.32 3.62
CA VAL A 538 8.69 26.43 4.43
C VAL A 538 9.83 25.85 3.60
N LEU A 539 9.55 25.37 2.39
CA LEU A 539 10.59 24.85 1.49
C LEU A 539 11.57 25.92 1.02
N LYS A 540 11.11 27.15 0.80
CA LYS A 540 12.00 28.27 0.49
C LYS A 540 12.95 28.55 1.65
N LEU A 541 12.43 28.66 2.87
CA LEU A 541 13.21 28.87 4.09
C LEU A 541 14.24 27.75 4.28
N VAL A 542 13.78 26.50 4.34
CA VAL A 542 14.63 25.34 4.64
C VAL A 542 15.63 25.06 3.51
N GLY A 543 15.18 25.11 2.26
CA GLY A 543 15.98 24.74 1.09
C GLY A 543 16.92 25.85 0.60
N LYS A 544 16.46 27.11 0.54
CA LYS A 544 17.27 28.21 0.00
C LYS A 544 18.06 28.94 1.08
N GLU A 545 17.43 29.21 2.23
CA GLU A 545 18.04 30.05 3.27
C GLU A 545 18.89 29.21 4.22
N LEU A 546 18.37 28.07 4.69
CA LEU A 546 19.10 27.14 5.56
C LEU A 546 19.96 26.12 4.79
N ARG A 547 19.83 26.07 3.46
CA ARG A 547 20.60 25.19 2.54
C ARG A 547 20.49 23.69 2.83
N LEU A 548 19.33 23.24 3.31
CA LEU A 548 19.04 21.83 3.56
C LEU A 548 18.42 21.16 2.33
N LYS A 549 18.74 19.89 2.11
CA LYS A 549 18.09 19.07 1.07
C LYS A 549 16.66 18.78 1.51
N ALA A 550 15.71 19.49 0.91
CA ALA A 550 14.30 19.42 1.25
C ALA A 550 13.42 19.11 0.04
N ARG A 551 12.39 18.28 0.24
CA ARG A 551 11.35 17.98 -0.77
C ARG A 551 9.96 18.11 -0.15
N LYS A 552 8.97 18.50 -0.97
CA LYS A 552 7.56 18.42 -0.59
C LYS A 552 7.03 16.99 -0.72
N PHE A 553 6.13 16.63 0.18
CA PHE A 553 5.37 15.40 0.14
C PHE A 553 3.88 15.76 0.30
N THR A 554 3.11 15.71 -0.79
CA THR A 554 1.70 16.09 -0.86
C THR A 554 0.92 15.12 -1.75
N ALA A 555 -0.38 15.37 -1.93
CA ALA A 555 -1.21 14.58 -2.82
C ALA A 555 -0.83 14.75 -4.32
N SER A 556 -0.10 15.81 -4.69
CA SER A 556 0.25 16.08 -6.10
C SER A 556 1.43 15.26 -6.62
N GLU A 557 2.28 14.73 -5.76
CA GLU A 557 3.42 13.89 -6.16
C GLU A 557 2.92 12.51 -6.60
N SER A 558 3.55 11.97 -7.66
CA SER A 558 3.26 10.63 -8.18
C SER A 558 3.65 9.54 -7.17
N LEU A 559 3.15 8.30 -7.36
CA LEU A 559 3.55 7.18 -6.50
C LEU A 559 5.07 6.92 -6.56
N GLU A 560 5.66 7.05 -7.75
CA GLU A 560 7.11 6.91 -7.98
C GLU A 560 7.90 7.98 -7.23
N ASP A 561 7.49 9.25 -7.35
CA ASP A 561 8.12 10.37 -6.62
C ASP A 561 8.05 10.17 -5.11
N ARG A 562 6.91 9.68 -4.60
CA ARG A 562 6.75 9.42 -3.16
C ARG A 562 7.68 8.32 -2.68
N GLN A 563 7.83 7.23 -3.44
CA GLN A 563 8.76 6.14 -3.11
C GLN A 563 10.21 6.63 -3.14
N GLU A 564 10.59 7.44 -4.14
CA GLU A 564 11.91 8.07 -4.22
C GLU A 564 12.17 8.95 -2.97
N ILE A 565 11.25 9.86 -2.64
CA ILE A 565 11.38 10.76 -1.49
C ILE A 565 11.55 9.98 -0.18
N LEU A 566 10.74 8.95 0.04
CA LEU A 566 10.83 8.12 1.25
C LEU A 566 12.14 7.34 1.31
N SER A 567 12.63 6.83 0.18
CA SER A 567 13.91 6.12 0.09
C SER A 567 15.09 7.05 0.42
N LEU A 568 15.15 8.22 -0.22
CA LEU A 568 16.19 9.23 0.03
C LEU A 568 16.16 9.76 1.47
N PHE A 569 14.96 9.89 2.04
CA PHE A 569 14.80 10.29 3.43
C PHE A 569 15.28 9.19 4.39
N ALA A 570 14.97 7.94 4.11
CA ALA A 570 15.41 6.80 4.92
C ALA A 570 16.93 6.57 4.86
N SER A 571 17.59 6.89 3.73
CA SER A 571 19.05 6.83 3.61
C SER A 571 19.78 8.03 4.23
N GLY A 572 19.05 9.09 4.60
CA GLY A 572 19.60 10.35 5.08
C GLY A 572 20.15 11.26 3.97
N GLU A 573 20.01 10.89 2.69
CA GLU A 573 20.37 11.73 1.55
C GLU A 573 19.46 12.97 1.43
N LEU A 574 18.21 12.84 1.88
CA LEU A 574 17.26 13.92 2.04
C LEU A 574 17.12 14.25 3.53
N GLU A 575 17.38 15.51 3.89
CA GLU A 575 17.39 15.95 5.28
C GLU A 575 15.98 16.30 5.78
N VAL A 576 15.16 16.91 4.90
CA VAL A 576 13.85 17.44 5.27
C VAL A 576 12.75 16.99 4.32
N ILE A 577 11.64 16.52 4.89
CA ILE A 577 10.36 16.42 4.19
C ILE A 577 9.41 17.48 4.73
N ALA A 578 8.84 18.30 3.85
CA ALA A 578 7.72 19.16 4.18
C ALA A 578 6.42 18.51 3.67
N ALA A 579 5.43 18.31 4.54
CA ALA A 579 4.23 17.57 4.22
C ALA A 579 2.94 18.31 4.55
N ILE A 580 1.89 18.08 3.75
CA ILE A 580 0.52 18.54 4.02
C ILE A 580 -0.41 17.34 4.02
N LYS A 581 -1.03 17.01 5.17
CA LYS A 581 -2.13 16.04 5.39
C LYS A 581 -1.97 14.59 4.89
N CYS A 582 -1.12 14.32 3.91
CA CYS A 582 -0.94 13.02 3.26
C CYS A 582 -0.14 12.02 4.09
N LEU A 583 0.52 12.49 5.16
CA LEU A 583 1.15 11.63 6.16
C LEU A 583 0.20 11.30 7.32
N ASP A 584 -1.00 11.91 7.37
CA ASP A 584 -1.94 11.64 8.46
C ASP A 584 -2.62 10.28 8.25
N GLU A 585 -2.84 9.89 6.99
CA GLU A 585 -3.59 8.69 6.61
C GLU A 585 -2.83 7.84 5.57
N GLY A 586 -2.20 6.75 6.04
CA GLY A 586 -1.75 5.62 5.21
C GLY A 586 -0.38 5.71 4.54
N VAL A 587 0.41 6.74 4.80
CA VAL A 587 1.85 6.74 4.51
C VAL A 587 2.62 6.71 5.82
N ASP A 588 3.72 5.97 5.85
CA ASP A 588 4.58 5.85 7.02
C ASP A 588 5.99 6.37 6.75
N VAL A 589 6.58 7.04 7.74
CA VAL A 589 7.94 7.59 7.67
C VAL A 589 8.70 7.24 8.96
N PRO A 590 9.04 5.96 9.19
CA PRO A 590 9.65 5.52 10.45
C PRO A 590 10.96 6.23 10.80
N ALA A 591 11.73 6.60 9.78
CA ALA A 591 13.05 7.20 9.90
C ALA A 591 13.03 8.61 10.52
N THR A 592 11.87 9.26 10.61
CA THR A 592 11.74 10.61 11.18
C THR A 592 12.34 10.69 12.58
N GLN A 593 13.31 11.57 12.79
CA GLN A 593 13.91 11.84 14.10
C GLN A 593 13.32 13.10 14.73
N ASN A 594 13.07 14.12 13.91
CA ASN A 594 12.56 15.41 14.35
C ASN A 594 11.25 15.72 13.64
N ALA A 595 10.23 16.16 14.37
CA ALA A 595 8.94 16.53 13.81
C ALA A 595 8.54 17.94 14.23
N PHE A 596 8.36 18.84 13.26
CA PHE A 596 7.88 20.20 13.47
C PHE A 596 6.39 20.27 13.09
N ILE A 597 5.52 20.62 14.04
CA ILE A 597 4.07 20.70 13.87
C ILE A 597 3.65 22.17 13.68
N LEU A 598 3.74 22.70 12.45
CA LEU A 598 3.31 24.08 12.16
C LEU A 598 1.80 24.19 11.97
N SER A 599 1.16 23.10 11.58
CA SER A 599 -0.29 23.04 11.37
C SER A 599 -1.05 23.00 12.70
N SER A 600 -1.84 24.04 12.95
CA SER A 600 -2.69 24.16 14.14
C SER A 600 -4.02 23.42 13.96
N THR A 601 -3.97 22.07 13.94
CA THR A 601 -5.20 21.26 13.96
C THR A 601 -5.77 21.20 15.37
N THR A 602 -7.11 21.24 15.46
CA THR A 602 -7.82 21.14 16.74
C THR A 602 -8.61 19.85 16.86
N ASN A 603 -8.38 18.92 15.94
CA ASN A 603 -8.93 17.58 16.01
C ASN A 603 -7.96 16.68 16.79
N PRO A 604 -8.33 16.19 17.99
CA PRO A 604 -7.45 15.36 18.82
C PRO A 604 -6.92 14.13 18.10
N ARG A 605 -7.77 13.54 17.25
CA ARG A 605 -7.40 12.39 16.45
C ARG A 605 -6.18 12.66 15.55
N GLU A 606 -6.13 13.81 14.88
CA GLU A 606 -5.07 14.09 13.91
C GLU A 606 -3.70 14.17 14.60
N PHE A 607 -3.61 14.91 15.71
CA PHE A 607 -2.32 15.07 16.39
C PHE A 607 -1.89 13.80 17.14
N ILE A 608 -2.82 13.00 17.70
CA ILE A 608 -2.50 11.70 18.31
C ILE A 608 -1.95 10.73 17.26
N GLN A 609 -2.59 10.67 16.08
CA GLN A 609 -2.14 9.80 14.99
C GLN A 609 -0.80 10.24 14.42
N ARG A 610 -0.60 11.55 14.19
CA ARG A 610 0.70 12.11 13.76
C ARG A 610 1.81 11.75 14.73
N ARG A 611 1.57 11.97 16.03
CA ARG A 611 2.50 11.59 17.09
C ARG A 611 2.89 10.13 16.96
N GLY A 612 1.92 9.21 16.96
CA GLY A 612 2.22 7.78 16.89
C GLY A 612 2.94 7.32 15.61
N ARG A 613 2.83 8.06 14.49
CA ARG A 613 3.64 7.82 13.28
C ARG A 613 5.10 8.27 13.47
N VAL A 614 5.30 9.45 14.05
CA VAL A 614 6.64 9.97 14.38
C VAL A 614 7.37 9.05 15.36
N LEU A 615 6.67 8.36 16.26
CA LEU A 615 7.32 7.50 17.27
C LEU A 615 7.68 6.08 16.78
N ARG A 616 7.48 5.74 15.50
CA ARG A 616 7.83 4.41 15.00
C ARG A 616 9.33 4.15 15.05
N LYS A 617 9.70 2.88 15.26
CA LYS A 617 11.09 2.44 15.26
C LYS A 617 11.69 2.49 13.86
N ALA A 618 12.95 2.87 13.80
CA ALA A 618 13.80 2.77 12.61
C ALA A 618 15.22 2.38 13.05
N GLN A 619 16.04 1.93 12.10
CA GLN A 619 17.42 1.57 12.38
C GLN A 619 18.18 2.78 12.96
N GLY A 620 18.81 2.59 14.12
CA GLY A 620 19.57 3.66 14.81
C GLY A 620 18.71 4.68 15.58
N LYS A 621 17.38 4.62 15.50
CA LYS A 621 16.49 5.55 16.19
C LYS A 621 16.13 5.04 17.60
N THR A 622 16.56 5.77 18.61
CA THR A 622 16.29 5.47 20.03
C THR A 622 15.25 6.40 20.66
N GLN A 623 15.09 7.60 20.11
CA GLN A 623 14.12 8.61 20.55
C GLN A 623 13.70 9.51 19.37
N ALA A 624 12.62 10.26 19.53
CA ALA A 624 12.19 11.29 18.60
C ALA A 624 12.08 12.66 19.31
N ALA A 625 12.12 13.75 18.55
CA ALA A 625 11.87 15.10 19.06
C ALA A 625 10.65 15.71 18.34
N ILE A 626 9.69 16.23 19.12
CA ILE A 626 8.50 16.89 18.61
C ILE A 626 8.52 18.36 19.02
N PHE A 627 8.47 19.25 18.03
CA PHE A 627 8.39 20.69 18.19
C PHE A 627 7.00 21.16 17.74
N ASP A 628 6.23 21.75 18.65
CA ASP A 628 4.85 22.17 18.38
C ASP A 628 4.71 23.69 18.53
N PHE A 629 4.08 24.31 17.54
CA PHE A 629 3.98 25.76 17.44
C PHE A 629 2.66 26.22 18.05
N ILE A 630 2.72 26.69 19.30
CA ILE A 630 1.58 27.14 20.11
C ILE A 630 1.33 28.61 19.82
N VAL A 631 0.25 28.91 19.09
CA VAL A 631 -0.10 30.30 18.74
C VAL A 631 -0.69 31.04 19.95
N ILE A 632 -0.13 32.20 20.28
CA ILE A 632 -0.57 33.02 21.42
C ILE A 632 -0.86 34.48 21.00
N PRO A 633 -1.77 35.17 21.70
CA PRO A 633 -1.98 36.60 21.52
C PRO A 633 -0.69 37.41 21.79
N PRO A 634 -0.61 38.67 21.30
CA PRO A 634 0.44 39.61 21.69
C PRO A 634 0.50 39.77 23.22
N LYS A 635 1.69 39.99 23.79
CA LYS A 635 1.93 40.08 25.25
C LYS A 635 1.03 41.06 26.01
N HIS A 636 0.57 42.12 25.36
CA HIS A 636 -0.27 43.17 25.95
C HIS A 636 -1.71 43.16 25.44
N ALA A 637 -2.10 42.13 24.71
CA ALA A 637 -3.44 42.01 24.14
C ALA A 637 -4.49 41.57 25.18
N ALA A 638 -5.75 41.74 24.81
CA ALA A 638 -6.88 41.23 25.58
C ALA A 638 -6.83 39.69 25.70
N ILE A 639 -7.43 39.18 26.78
CA ILE A 639 -7.55 37.75 27.03
C ILE A 639 -8.33 37.08 25.88
N SER A 640 -7.77 36.01 25.31
CA SER A 640 -8.40 35.22 24.24
C SER A 640 -8.49 33.74 24.65
N PRO A 641 -9.49 33.36 25.48
CA PRO A 641 -9.57 32.01 26.04
C PRO A 641 -9.75 30.94 24.97
N GLU A 642 -10.49 31.22 23.89
CA GLU A 642 -10.77 30.23 22.84
C GLU A 642 -9.50 29.82 22.09
N LEU A 643 -8.65 30.79 21.71
CA LEU A 643 -7.39 30.52 21.01
C LEU A 643 -6.46 29.70 21.91
N VAL A 644 -6.22 30.20 23.13
CA VAL A 644 -5.26 29.62 24.06
C VAL A 644 -5.73 28.26 24.56
N SER A 645 -7.02 28.08 24.84
CA SER A 645 -7.55 26.78 25.26
C SER A 645 -7.29 25.70 24.21
N ARG A 646 -7.52 26.00 22.92
CA ARG A 646 -7.33 25.02 21.84
C ARG A 646 -5.86 24.66 21.65
N GLU A 647 -4.96 25.64 21.70
CA GLU A 647 -3.52 25.41 21.52
C GLU A 647 -2.89 24.74 22.75
N VAL A 648 -3.24 25.18 23.96
CA VAL A 648 -2.74 24.56 25.21
C VAL A 648 -3.27 23.15 25.39
N PHE A 649 -4.53 22.87 25.05
CA PHE A 649 -5.05 21.50 25.09
C PHE A 649 -4.22 20.55 24.21
N ARG A 650 -3.93 20.95 22.97
CA ARG A 650 -3.03 20.19 22.09
C ARG A 650 -1.63 20.04 22.69
N GLY A 651 -1.11 21.11 23.29
CA GLY A 651 0.21 21.11 23.91
C GLY A 651 0.31 20.15 25.09
N LEU A 652 -0.67 20.17 26.01
CA LEU A 652 -0.77 19.25 27.14
C LEU A 652 -0.90 17.80 26.66
N GLU A 653 -1.70 17.56 25.62
CA GLU A 653 -1.82 16.24 25.00
C GLU A 653 -0.47 15.71 24.50
N TYR A 654 0.31 16.51 23.78
CA TYR A 654 1.68 16.14 23.38
C TYR A 654 2.64 16.01 24.56
N ASN A 655 2.49 16.84 25.59
CA ASN A 655 3.37 16.85 26.75
C ASN A 655 3.19 15.62 27.65
N SER A 656 1.95 15.11 27.77
CA SER A 656 1.55 14.06 28.73
C SER A 656 2.41 12.78 28.73
N LEU A 657 2.98 12.39 27.58
CA LEU A 657 3.81 11.19 27.43
C LEU A 657 5.26 11.50 27.04
N ALA A 658 5.65 12.78 27.07
CA ALA A 658 7.01 13.20 26.73
C ALA A 658 7.98 12.92 27.90
N ILE A 659 9.23 12.60 27.58
CA ILE A 659 10.26 12.34 28.60
C ILE A 659 10.57 13.58 29.45
N ASN A 660 10.38 14.77 28.87
CA ASN A 660 10.57 16.08 29.49
C ASN A 660 9.23 16.74 29.85
N ALA A 661 8.18 15.94 30.13
CA ALA A 661 6.84 16.47 30.43
C ALA A 661 6.84 17.54 31.53
N LYS A 662 7.58 17.27 32.61
CA LYS A 662 7.68 18.15 33.78
C LYS A 662 8.30 19.52 33.46
N ASP A 663 9.14 19.59 32.43
CA ASP A 663 9.84 20.83 32.09
C ASP A 663 8.91 21.84 31.38
N ASN A 664 7.84 21.36 30.76
CA ASN A 664 6.93 22.18 29.95
C ASN A 664 5.55 22.39 30.57
N GLU A 665 5.13 21.52 31.50
CA GLU A 665 3.77 21.50 32.04
C GLU A 665 3.40 22.83 32.73
N ASP A 666 4.28 23.32 33.61
CA ASP A 666 4.08 24.60 34.30
C ASP A 666 3.93 25.76 33.32
N MET A 667 4.72 25.77 32.23
CA MET A 667 4.66 26.81 31.21
C MET A 667 3.31 26.81 30.47
N LEU A 668 2.80 25.62 30.12
CA LEU A 668 1.51 25.46 29.42
C LEU A 668 0.32 25.82 30.33
N LEU A 669 0.35 25.39 31.59
CA LEU A 669 -0.69 25.69 32.57
C LEU A 669 -0.69 27.17 32.97
N ASP A 670 0.48 27.79 33.15
CA ASP A 670 0.60 29.23 33.39
C ASP A 670 0.06 30.05 32.20
N LEU A 671 0.35 29.61 30.96
CA LEU A 671 -0.21 30.23 29.76
C LEU A 671 -1.74 30.14 29.75
N ALA A 672 -2.33 28.97 30.04
CA ALA A 672 -3.78 28.82 30.15
C ALA A 672 -4.37 29.76 31.21
N LYS A 673 -3.77 29.78 32.40
CA LYS A 673 -4.23 30.60 33.54
C LYS A 673 -4.18 32.10 33.23
N ARG A 674 -3.12 32.58 32.59
CA ARG A 674 -2.99 34.00 32.17
C ARG A 674 -4.10 34.44 31.20
N HIS A 675 -4.70 33.51 30.47
CA HIS A 675 -5.80 33.77 29.56
C HIS A 675 -7.16 33.24 30.06
N GLY A 676 -7.30 33.02 31.36
CA GLY A 676 -8.58 32.64 31.98
C GLY A 676 -9.11 31.27 31.57
N VAL A 677 -8.22 30.37 31.11
CA VAL A 677 -8.54 28.98 30.80
C VAL A 677 -8.14 28.11 31.98
N HIS A 678 -9.08 27.28 32.43
CA HIS A 678 -8.85 26.29 33.48
C HIS A 678 -9.03 24.90 32.87
N PHE A 679 -8.02 24.05 33.02
CA PHE A 679 -8.12 22.62 32.76
C PHE A 679 -8.24 21.94 34.11
N ASP A 680 -9.23 21.06 34.26
CA ASP A 680 -9.35 20.22 35.46
C ASP A 680 -8.18 19.22 35.47
N GLU A 681 -7.55 19.03 36.64
CA GLU A 681 -6.43 18.10 36.87
C GLU A 681 -6.78 16.63 36.61
#